data_AF-A0A1B7YWY8-F1
#
_entry.id   AF-A0A1B7YWY8-F1
#
_cell.length_a   1.000
_cell.length_b   1.000
_cell.length_c   1.000
_cell.angle_alpha   90.00
_cell.angle_beta   90.00
_cell.angle_gamma   90.00
#
_symmetry.space_group_name_H-M   'P 1'
#
loop_
_entity.id
_entity.type
_entity.pdbx_description
1 polymer ?
#
loop_
_entity_poly.entity_id
_entity_poly.type
_entity_poly.pdbx_seq_one_letter_code
_entity_poly.pdbx_strand_id
1 'polypeptide(L)'
;MDSVTFDINDALKHYMSDPASIPTPEADGSLFDYENDPEGLTAAVVNPVLNPIVDAVAENPEAITRSAHLDSLQFLLKYTAFLPTHALSKIFDLVMSGLAAEGDAITHDLESPDEQETLAHHKQLLEIYGFLLQWTIAAVETKAAEKSSSAPVARGRGKPKKNAPKQDGVWDSATQLQSALDIMSKVLKLKLTKIFLTTSERDTFIGLLTRPVYMVLESEQRVKSTSIRMHAFKVLCIAVKHHGHAYAAQISIVQNLTYFEHLSEPMAEFLYILADTYDYPQLADEILRELSNKEFNTNDTKGPKSVSQFIVKLSELAPRLVIKQMTMLAKQLDSESYTLRCALIEVCGNMIAHLVKQDERGENHKSQLNAFFDVLEERFLDINPYCRCRAIQVYVKLCDLEQKFPKRRQRAAEMACRSLEDKSSHVRRNAIKLLGSLIKTHPFTVMHGAQLSRKDWQARLDKVDEELNALKPPDGAPGLGEGANTTVDNELLDEATQIEQSPQKPMTDEQKFEAVRKAREEAATSEAIEKLTLTKRYYSEALKFIDVLHEATGTVCQLLGSRNKSEVIEAMDYFEIGDAYNIEQNKVGIRRMLRLIWTKGNSDEGKGVQSHLIDVYKRLFFEAPDSFSSNDAANFIARNMISLTFGATPAELTSLEQLLSTMMKQGLIPEVVIAKLWQVYGVQKREISRTQRRGAIIVLGMLATANPEIVVGEMETMLRTGLGSHGRADLQLAKYTCIALRRINPSGRQAKESTVKFSRLPNDHAVLSKLASITEVPSDSKEWYGVAEQAINAIYAISKHPDTLCSDIIRHKTKQVFAAPQSRAGSQPSSQPSSRPASRDENQSVEASEDEDGNETVVPPASQPKKRDAAIGLSQLLFIVGHVAIKQIVHLELCELDFKRRKQEQEKEKTADKSTAQAGKKDEPDDLDLIGGTTEDDFTEAMAHIRERELLFGPDSLLAQFGPLVSEICANNTTYADKGLQAAATLCLAKLMCVSSEYCEANLPLLITIMERSTDATVRSNAVIALGDMAVCFNHLIDENTDFLYRRLADKDQSVKRTCLMTLTFLILAGQVKVKGQLGEMAKCLEDEDRRIADLARMFFTELSTKDNAVYNHFVDMFSLLSAEKNLEEESFRRIIRFLLGFVEKDKHAKQLADKLAARLTRCETERQWNDVAFALGLLQHKNEEITKTVSEGFRVIQLQA
;
A
#
# COMPACT_ATOMS: atom_id res chain seq x y z
N MET A 1 -14.28 -2.81 -81.58
CA MET A 1 -14.39 -3.48 -80.27
C MET A 1 -15.28 -2.58 -79.45
N ASP A 2 -16.41 -3.12 -79.04
CA ASP A 2 -17.53 -2.33 -78.57
C ASP A 2 -17.22 -1.76 -77.18
N SER A 3 -17.62 -0.50 -76.95
CA SER A 3 -17.52 0.15 -75.63
C SER A 3 -18.53 -0.47 -74.69
N VAL A 4 -18.13 -0.75 -73.45
CA VAL A 4 -19.02 -1.36 -72.47
C VAL A 4 -20.13 -0.38 -72.04
N THR A 5 -21.39 -0.83 -72.06
CA THR A 5 -22.49 -0.13 -71.38
C THR A 5 -22.39 -0.41 -69.88
N PHE A 6 -21.82 0.52 -69.11
CA PHE A 6 -21.63 0.39 -67.68
C PHE A 6 -22.68 1.20 -66.91
N ASP A 7 -23.52 0.52 -66.12
CA ASP A 7 -24.41 1.15 -65.13
C ASP A 7 -23.87 0.85 -63.73
N ILE A 8 -23.43 1.90 -63.03
CA ILE A 8 -22.84 1.78 -61.69
C ILE A 8 -23.81 1.18 -60.67
N ASN A 9 -25.12 1.45 -60.78
CA ASN A 9 -26.09 0.96 -59.80
C ASN A 9 -26.32 -0.54 -59.97
N ASP A 10 -26.36 -1.02 -61.21
CA ASP A 10 -26.50 -2.45 -61.51
C ASP A 10 -25.21 -3.20 -61.14
N ALA A 11 -24.05 -2.65 -61.48
CA ALA A 11 -22.75 -3.20 -61.09
C ALA A 11 -22.61 -3.31 -59.55
N LEU A 12 -23.00 -2.25 -58.82
CA LEU A 12 -23.00 -2.27 -57.35
C LEU A 12 -24.01 -3.25 -56.77
N LYS A 13 -25.19 -3.38 -57.37
CA LYS A 13 -26.20 -4.34 -56.93
C LYS A 13 -25.69 -5.78 -57.05
N HIS A 14 -25.07 -6.12 -58.18
CA HIS A 14 -24.44 -7.43 -58.35
C HIS A 14 -23.26 -7.64 -57.40
N TYR A 15 -22.39 -6.63 -57.26
CA TYR A 15 -21.25 -6.68 -56.33
C TYR A 15 -21.67 -6.87 -54.87
N MET A 16 -22.68 -6.13 -54.40
CA MET A 16 -23.14 -6.24 -53.01
C MET A 16 -23.93 -7.53 -52.75
N SER A 17 -24.50 -8.15 -53.79
CA SER A 17 -25.16 -9.45 -53.68
C SER A 17 -24.13 -10.58 -53.56
N ASP A 18 -23.26 -10.71 -54.56
CA ASP A 18 -22.13 -11.64 -54.57
C ASP A 18 -21.10 -11.21 -55.62
N PRO A 19 -19.92 -10.67 -55.21
CA PRO A 19 -18.87 -10.25 -56.13
C PRO A 19 -18.38 -11.37 -57.06
N ALA A 20 -18.44 -12.64 -56.63
CA ALA A 20 -18.01 -13.77 -57.44
C ALA A 20 -18.97 -14.06 -58.61
N SER A 21 -20.24 -13.64 -58.48
CA SER A 21 -21.31 -13.90 -59.45
C SER A 21 -21.45 -12.88 -60.57
N ILE A 22 -20.65 -11.81 -60.56
CA ILE A 22 -20.69 -10.76 -61.59
C ILE A 22 -20.44 -11.39 -62.98
N PRO A 23 -21.19 -11.09 -64.04
CA PRO A 23 -20.92 -11.67 -65.36
C PRO A 23 -19.69 -11.00 -66.00
N THR A 24 -18.79 -11.79 -66.61
CA THR A 24 -17.61 -11.28 -67.34
C THR A 24 -17.46 -11.97 -68.69
N PRO A 25 -18.46 -11.90 -69.60
CA PRO A 25 -18.52 -12.68 -70.84
C PRO A 25 -17.45 -12.31 -71.88
N GLU A 26 -16.87 -11.11 -71.81
CA GLU A 26 -15.88 -10.62 -72.77
C GLU A 26 -14.44 -10.70 -72.24
N ALA A 27 -14.19 -11.35 -71.10
CA ALA A 27 -12.85 -11.58 -70.60
C ALA A 27 -11.98 -12.36 -71.63
N ASP A 28 -10.66 -12.25 -71.53
CA ASP A 28 -9.76 -12.99 -72.43
C ASP A 28 -10.03 -14.50 -72.36
N GLY A 29 -10.14 -15.15 -73.52
CA GLY A 29 -10.43 -16.58 -73.66
C GLY A 29 -9.54 -17.47 -72.79
N SER A 30 -8.27 -17.08 -72.62
CA SER A 30 -7.30 -17.82 -71.82
C SER A 30 -7.59 -17.83 -70.32
N LEU A 31 -8.43 -16.90 -69.81
CA LEU A 31 -8.85 -16.86 -68.40
C LEU A 31 -10.02 -17.80 -68.13
N PHE A 32 -10.98 -17.93 -69.07
CA PHE A 32 -12.15 -18.81 -68.92
C PHE A 32 -11.78 -20.28 -68.79
N ASP A 33 -10.68 -20.70 -69.41
CA ASP A 33 -10.16 -22.07 -69.30
C ASP A 33 -9.86 -22.47 -67.84
N TYR A 34 -9.68 -21.48 -66.95
CA TYR A 34 -9.39 -21.67 -65.52
C TYR A 34 -10.57 -21.33 -64.59
N GLU A 35 -11.78 -21.11 -65.13
CA GLU A 35 -12.98 -20.82 -64.31
C GLU A 35 -13.33 -22.00 -63.37
N ASN A 36 -13.08 -23.24 -63.82
CA ASN A 36 -13.31 -24.47 -63.06
C ASN A 36 -12.05 -25.00 -62.33
N ASP A 37 -10.87 -24.41 -62.58
CA ASP A 37 -9.61 -24.73 -61.90
C ASP A 37 -8.80 -23.45 -61.58
N PRO A 38 -9.23 -22.66 -60.57
CA PRO A 38 -8.65 -21.35 -60.29
C PRO A 38 -7.21 -21.39 -59.77
N GLU A 39 -6.74 -22.55 -59.26
CA GLU A 39 -5.35 -22.73 -58.81
C GLU A 39 -4.34 -22.63 -59.98
N GLY A 40 -4.82 -22.84 -61.22
CA GLY A 40 -4.05 -22.69 -62.45
C GLY A 40 -3.72 -21.24 -62.85
N LEU A 41 -4.31 -20.22 -62.19
CA LEU A 41 -4.09 -18.78 -62.45
C LEU A 41 -2.69 -18.29 -62.01
N THR A 42 -1.65 -18.90 -62.57
CA THR A 42 -0.25 -18.55 -62.30
C THR A 42 0.15 -17.26 -63.01
N ALA A 43 1.29 -16.69 -62.60
CA ALA A 43 1.85 -15.49 -63.24
C ALA A 43 2.09 -15.68 -64.76
N ALA A 44 2.30 -16.91 -65.24
CA ALA A 44 2.49 -17.20 -66.66
C ALA A 44 1.19 -17.06 -67.47
N VAL A 45 0.03 -17.29 -66.86
CA VAL A 45 -1.30 -17.16 -67.47
C VAL A 45 -1.82 -15.72 -67.34
N VAL A 46 -1.60 -15.09 -66.18
CA VAL A 46 -2.16 -13.77 -65.88
C VAL A 46 -1.38 -12.63 -66.55
N ASN A 47 -0.05 -12.67 -66.61
CA ASN A 47 0.74 -11.58 -67.18
C ASN A 47 0.48 -11.31 -68.68
N PRO A 48 0.29 -12.32 -69.56
CA PRO A 48 -0.04 -12.09 -70.96
C PRO A 48 -1.36 -11.34 -71.20
N VAL A 49 -2.32 -11.48 -70.28
CA VAL A 49 -3.60 -10.74 -70.34
C VAL A 49 -3.48 -9.38 -69.66
N LEU A 50 -2.80 -9.31 -68.51
CA LEU A 50 -2.70 -8.10 -67.72
C LEU A 50 -1.75 -7.04 -68.32
N ASN A 51 -0.58 -7.43 -68.86
CA ASN A 51 0.39 -6.46 -69.37
C ASN A 51 -0.14 -5.62 -70.55
N PRO A 52 -0.84 -6.18 -71.56
CA PRO A 52 -1.44 -5.36 -72.62
C PRO A 52 -2.50 -4.38 -72.11
N ILE A 53 -3.27 -4.77 -71.09
CA ILE A 53 -4.24 -3.87 -70.43
C ILE A 53 -3.50 -2.73 -69.73
N VAL A 54 -2.39 -3.04 -69.03
CA VAL A 54 -1.54 -2.04 -68.38
C VAL A 54 -0.98 -1.04 -69.39
N ASP A 55 -0.40 -1.53 -70.49
CA ASP A 55 0.18 -0.67 -71.53
C ASP A 55 -0.91 0.21 -72.18
N ALA A 56 -2.09 -0.35 -72.48
CA ALA A 56 -3.19 0.39 -73.09
C ALA A 56 -3.75 1.49 -72.17
N VAL A 57 -3.93 1.22 -70.87
CA VAL A 57 -4.42 2.20 -69.90
C VAL A 57 -3.36 3.26 -69.59
N ALA A 58 -2.08 2.90 -69.62
CA ALA A 58 -0.98 3.85 -69.44
C ALA A 58 -0.86 4.84 -70.60
N GLU A 59 -1.17 4.43 -71.83
CA GLU A 59 -1.26 5.31 -73.00
C GLU A 59 -2.52 6.18 -73.01
N ASN A 60 -3.68 5.59 -72.72
CA ASN A 60 -4.97 6.29 -72.64
C ASN A 60 -5.85 5.70 -71.53
N PRO A 61 -6.21 6.47 -70.47
CA PRO A 61 -7.11 6.02 -69.40
C PRO A 61 -8.45 5.47 -69.91
N GLU A 62 -8.95 5.98 -71.04
CA GLU A 62 -10.20 5.53 -71.65
C GLU A 62 -10.20 4.07 -72.09
N ALA A 63 -9.01 3.47 -72.26
CA ALA A 63 -8.87 2.07 -72.67
C ALA A 63 -9.63 1.11 -71.74
N ILE A 64 -9.85 1.49 -70.48
CA ILE A 64 -10.61 0.71 -69.50
C ILE A 64 -12.07 0.47 -69.92
N THR A 65 -12.63 1.32 -70.78
CA THR A 65 -14.03 1.21 -71.25
C THR A 65 -14.25 0.11 -72.29
N ARG A 66 -13.17 -0.50 -72.79
CA ARG A 66 -13.26 -1.67 -73.66
C ARG A 66 -13.75 -2.85 -72.82
N SER A 67 -14.88 -3.44 -73.20
CA SER A 67 -15.50 -4.58 -72.51
C SER A 67 -14.48 -5.70 -72.19
N ALA A 68 -13.60 -6.04 -73.14
CA ALA A 68 -12.58 -7.05 -72.93
C ALA A 68 -11.56 -6.72 -71.83
N HIS A 69 -11.21 -5.45 -71.64
CA HIS A 69 -10.28 -5.02 -70.59
C HIS A 69 -10.97 -4.99 -69.22
N LEU A 70 -12.19 -4.45 -69.16
CA LEU A 70 -12.97 -4.37 -67.93
C LEU A 70 -13.35 -5.76 -67.40
N ASP A 71 -13.89 -6.63 -68.27
CA ASP A 71 -14.30 -7.99 -67.90
C ASP A 71 -13.12 -8.86 -67.48
N SER A 72 -11.97 -8.72 -68.15
CA SER A 72 -10.74 -9.44 -67.75
C SER A 72 -10.27 -9.02 -66.36
N LEU A 73 -10.31 -7.72 -66.03
CA LEU A 73 -9.95 -7.24 -64.68
C LEU A 73 -10.95 -7.69 -63.62
N GLN A 74 -12.25 -7.64 -63.92
CA GLN A 74 -13.28 -8.14 -63.03
C GLN A 74 -13.16 -9.66 -62.82
N PHE A 75 -12.87 -10.44 -63.87
CA PHE A 75 -12.63 -11.88 -63.78
C PHE A 75 -11.47 -12.17 -62.83
N LEU A 76 -10.33 -11.48 -63.01
CA LEU A 76 -9.18 -11.61 -62.12
C LEU A 76 -9.55 -11.25 -60.67
N LEU A 77 -10.33 -10.19 -60.45
CA LEU A 77 -10.75 -9.76 -59.11
C LEU A 77 -11.70 -10.76 -58.42
N LYS A 78 -12.56 -11.47 -59.16
CA LYS A 78 -13.38 -12.57 -58.59
C LYS A 78 -12.52 -13.66 -57.99
N TYR A 79 -11.44 -14.04 -58.67
CA TYR A 79 -10.55 -15.13 -58.28
C TYR A 79 -9.31 -14.65 -57.49
N THR A 80 -9.40 -13.50 -56.81
CA THR A 80 -8.31 -12.90 -56.02
C THR A 80 -7.66 -13.89 -55.03
N ALA A 81 -8.45 -14.77 -54.41
CA ALA A 81 -7.94 -15.76 -53.46
C ALA A 81 -6.84 -16.66 -54.07
N PHE A 82 -6.90 -16.90 -55.38
CA PHE A 82 -5.95 -17.75 -56.11
C PHE A 82 -4.89 -16.93 -56.86
N LEU A 83 -5.07 -15.62 -56.99
CA LEU A 83 -4.10 -14.76 -57.67
C LEU A 83 -2.77 -14.63 -56.89
N PRO A 84 -1.62 -14.61 -57.60
CA PRO A 84 -0.33 -14.21 -57.02
C PRO A 84 -0.36 -12.77 -56.51
N THR A 85 0.30 -12.52 -55.37
CA THR A 85 0.37 -11.17 -54.75
C THR A 85 0.95 -10.11 -55.69
N HIS A 86 1.91 -10.47 -56.54
CA HIS A 86 2.47 -9.58 -57.56
C HIS A 86 1.46 -9.22 -58.66
N ALA A 87 0.57 -10.15 -59.06
CA ALA A 87 -0.48 -9.85 -60.03
C ALA A 87 -1.52 -8.89 -59.44
N LEU A 88 -1.94 -9.13 -58.20
CA LEU A 88 -2.86 -8.24 -57.48
C LEU A 88 -2.25 -6.84 -57.25
N SER A 89 -0.96 -6.79 -56.92
CA SER A 89 -0.19 -5.55 -56.79
C SER A 89 -0.15 -4.74 -58.09
N LYS A 90 0.06 -5.40 -59.25
CA LYS A 90 -0.02 -4.78 -60.58
C LYS A 90 -1.42 -4.28 -60.93
N ILE A 91 -2.47 -5.05 -60.65
CA ILE A 91 -3.87 -4.61 -60.88
C ILE A 91 -4.15 -3.37 -60.04
N PHE A 92 -3.66 -3.32 -58.80
CA PHE A 92 -3.85 -2.17 -57.93
C PHE A 92 -3.13 -0.92 -58.47
N ASP A 93 -1.87 -1.06 -58.89
CA ASP A 93 -1.11 0.06 -59.50
C ASP A 93 -1.72 0.54 -60.82
N LEU A 94 -2.28 -0.38 -61.62
CA LEU A 94 -3.01 -0.07 -62.85
C LEU A 94 -4.25 0.81 -62.58
N VAL A 95 -5.10 0.38 -61.66
CA VAL A 95 -6.33 1.11 -61.32
C VAL A 95 -5.99 2.46 -60.70
N MET A 96 -4.96 2.52 -59.84
CA MET A 96 -4.47 3.77 -59.23
C MET A 96 -3.93 4.75 -60.27
N SER A 97 -3.05 4.30 -61.17
CA SER A 97 -2.46 5.16 -62.20
C SER A 97 -3.49 5.65 -63.21
N GLY A 98 -4.42 4.78 -63.63
CA GLY A 98 -5.54 5.15 -64.50
C GLY A 98 -6.45 6.20 -63.86
N LEU A 99 -6.86 5.99 -62.60
CA LEU A 99 -7.67 6.97 -61.87
C LEU A 99 -6.94 8.31 -61.64
N ALA A 100 -5.63 8.26 -61.38
CA ALA A 100 -4.83 9.47 -61.19
C ALA A 100 -4.71 10.29 -62.47
N ALA A 101 -4.53 9.63 -63.62
CA ALA A 101 -4.47 10.25 -64.94
C ALA A 101 -5.83 10.83 -65.35
N GLU A 102 -6.92 10.10 -65.09
CA GLU A 102 -8.29 10.59 -65.30
C GLU A 102 -8.58 11.84 -64.45
N GLY A 103 -8.13 11.84 -63.19
CA GLY A 103 -8.24 13.02 -62.33
C GLY A 103 -7.47 14.24 -62.86
N ASP A 104 -6.34 14.05 -63.53
CA ASP A 104 -5.59 15.13 -64.18
C ASP A 104 -6.28 15.63 -65.45
N ALA A 105 -6.80 14.72 -66.29
CA ALA A 105 -7.58 15.07 -67.48
C ALA A 105 -8.79 15.92 -67.11
N ILE A 106 -9.59 15.48 -66.13
CA ILE A 106 -10.73 16.23 -65.62
C ILE A 106 -10.33 17.60 -65.08
N THR A 107 -9.18 17.72 -64.42
CA THR A 107 -8.71 19.02 -63.91
C THR A 107 -8.46 20.00 -65.05
N HIS A 108 -7.84 19.54 -66.14
CA HIS A 108 -7.60 20.33 -67.34
C HIS A 108 -8.91 20.72 -68.04
N ASP A 109 -9.83 19.76 -68.19
CA ASP A 109 -11.04 19.95 -69.00
C ASP A 109 -12.13 20.75 -68.25
N LEU A 110 -12.14 20.70 -66.91
CA LEU A 110 -13.03 21.54 -66.08
C LEU A 110 -12.72 23.05 -66.14
N GLU A 111 -11.55 23.44 -66.67
CA GLU A 111 -11.14 24.83 -66.89
C GLU A 111 -11.61 25.38 -68.27
N SER A 112 -12.05 24.51 -69.19
CA SER A 112 -12.56 24.88 -70.52
C SER A 112 -14.10 25.06 -70.54
N PRO A 113 -14.66 26.12 -71.16
CA PRO A 113 -16.10 26.42 -71.06
C PRO A 113 -17.08 25.58 -71.91
N ASP A 114 -16.64 24.78 -72.89
CA ASP A 114 -17.48 24.39 -74.05
C ASP A 114 -17.85 22.89 -74.21
N GLU A 115 -17.74 22.04 -73.18
CA GLU A 115 -17.87 20.58 -73.41
C GLU A 115 -18.81 19.85 -72.43
N GLN A 116 -20.11 19.82 -72.74
CA GLN A 116 -21.08 18.97 -72.01
C GLN A 116 -20.96 17.47 -72.34
N GLU A 117 -20.43 17.12 -73.52
CA GLU A 117 -20.32 15.74 -73.97
C GLU A 117 -19.11 15.02 -73.34
N THR A 118 -18.00 15.73 -73.10
CA THR A 118 -16.81 15.18 -72.40
C THR A 118 -17.05 14.95 -70.91
N LEU A 119 -17.86 15.78 -70.25
CA LEU A 119 -18.23 15.59 -68.84
C LEU A 119 -19.01 14.29 -68.58
N ALA A 120 -19.88 13.88 -69.52
CA ALA A 120 -20.61 12.62 -69.42
C ALA A 120 -19.67 11.40 -69.53
N HIS A 121 -18.63 11.53 -70.35
CA HIS A 121 -17.60 10.52 -70.52
C HIS A 121 -16.69 10.40 -69.29
N HIS A 122 -16.19 11.54 -68.76
CA HIS A 122 -15.43 11.57 -67.50
C HIS A 122 -16.21 10.99 -66.32
N LYS A 123 -17.53 11.24 -66.26
CA LYS A 123 -18.41 10.63 -65.25
C LYS A 123 -18.34 9.11 -65.31
N GLN A 124 -18.53 8.52 -66.50
CA GLN A 124 -18.51 7.08 -66.68
C GLN A 124 -17.14 6.47 -66.33
N LEU A 125 -16.04 7.13 -66.70
CA LEU A 125 -14.68 6.69 -66.36
C LEU A 125 -14.42 6.71 -64.86
N LEU A 126 -14.81 7.80 -64.18
CA LEU A 126 -14.70 7.89 -62.73
C LEU A 126 -15.50 6.77 -62.04
N GLU A 127 -16.73 6.50 -62.48
CA GLU A 127 -17.56 5.42 -61.91
C GLU A 127 -16.90 4.04 -62.09
N ILE A 128 -16.35 3.74 -63.27
CA ILE A 128 -15.64 2.49 -63.55
C ILE A 128 -14.39 2.36 -62.67
N TYR A 129 -13.52 3.38 -62.65
CA TYR A 129 -12.31 3.34 -61.84
C TYR A 129 -12.60 3.31 -60.34
N GLY A 130 -13.63 4.04 -59.88
CA GLY A 130 -14.08 4.02 -58.49
C GLY A 130 -14.59 2.64 -58.07
N PHE A 131 -15.36 1.96 -58.92
CA PHE A 131 -15.84 0.59 -58.69
C PHE A 131 -14.68 -0.42 -58.63
N LEU A 132 -13.77 -0.37 -59.60
CA LEU A 132 -12.57 -1.23 -59.62
C LEU A 132 -11.65 -0.94 -58.42
N LEU A 133 -11.53 0.32 -58.01
CA LEU A 133 -10.72 0.70 -56.85
C LEU A 133 -11.31 0.16 -55.55
N GLN A 134 -12.63 0.23 -55.38
CA GLN A 134 -13.31 -0.35 -54.23
C GLN A 134 -13.05 -1.86 -54.16
N TRP A 135 -13.23 -2.58 -55.27
CA TRP A 135 -13.04 -4.03 -55.32
C TRP A 135 -11.57 -4.42 -55.10
N THR A 136 -10.63 -3.72 -55.73
CA THR A 136 -9.19 -3.97 -55.55
C THR A 136 -8.74 -3.75 -54.11
N ILE A 137 -9.19 -2.71 -53.42
CA ILE A 137 -8.85 -2.49 -52.00
C ILE A 137 -9.42 -3.61 -51.12
N ALA A 138 -10.66 -4.04 -51.36
CA ALA A 138 -11.25 -5.19 -50.65
C ALA A 138 -10.47 -6.48 -50.89
N ALA A 139 -10.06 -6.73 -52.13
CA ALA A 139 -9.21 -7.85 -52.52
C ALA A 139 -7.84 -7.80 -51.83
N VAL A 140 -7.18 -6.63 -51.80
CA VAL A 140 -5.89 -6.42 -51.14
C VAL A 140 -5.98 -6.62 -49.64
N GLU A 141 -7.01 -6.10 -48.97
CA GLU A 141 -7.20 -6.27 -47.53
C GLU A 141 -7.53 -7.72 -47.17
N THR A 142 -8.34 -8.41 -47.98
CA THR A 142 -8.62 -9.85 -47.82
C THR A 142 -7.33 -10.66 -47.92
N LYS A 143 -6.51 -10.41 -48.96
CA LYS A 143 -5.22 -11.09 -49.16
C LYS A 143 -4.19 -10.74 -48.07
N ALA A 144 -4.25 -9.53 -47.52
CA ALA A 144 -3.41 -9.12 -46.40
C ALA A 144 -3.81 -9.82 -45.10
N ALA A 145 -5.11 -10.06 -44.88
CA ALA A 145 -5.63 -10.75 -43.70
C ALA A 145 -5.20 -12.23 -43.61
N GLU A 146 -5.07 -12.92 -44.76
CA GLU A 146 -4.58 -14.32 -44.83
C GLU A 146 -3.21 -14.52 -44.18
N LYS A 147 -2.35 -13.49 -44.17
CA LYS A 147 -1.03 -13.57 -43.52
C LYS A 147 -1.11 -13.55 -41.99
N SER A 148 -2.16 -12.95 -41.41
CA SER A 148 -2.27 -12.74 -39.96
C SER A 148 -2.67 -13.99 -39.16
N SER A 149 -3.24 -15.01 -39.83
CA SER A 149 -3.73 -16.25 -39.20
C SER A 149 -2.66 -17.33 -39.03
N SER A 150 -1.46 -17.17 -39.62
CA SER A 150 -0.40 -18.19 -39.65
C SER A 150 0.69 -18.04 -38.58
N ALA A 151 0.58 -17.07 -37.66
CA ALA A 151 1.56 -16.86 -36.59
C ALA A 151 1.01 -17.29 -35.22
N PRO A 152 1.62 -18.26 -34.50
CA PRO A 152 1.22 -18.57 -33.14
C PRO A 152 1.65 -17.44 -32.20
N VAL A 153 0.73 -16.95 -31.38
CA VAL A 153 0.97 -15.91 -30.37
C VAL A 153 1.83 -16.50 -29.24
N ALA A 154 3.15 -16.36 -29.34
CA ALA A 154 4.08 -16.65 -28.24
C ALA A 154 4.25 -15.42 -27.34
N ARG A 155 3.60 -15.43 -26.17
CA ARG A 155 3.93 -14.53 -25.05
C ARG A 155 5.25 -14.98 -24.42
N GLY A 156 6.34 -14.30 -24.74
CA GLY A 156 7.63 -14.48 -24.07
C GLY A 156 8.48 -13.21 -24.13
N ARG A 157 8.67 -12.55 -22.99
CA ARG A 157 9.60 -11.41 -22.81
C ARG A 157 11.04 -11.89 -23.03
N GLY A 158 11.65 -11.51 -24.16
CA GLY A 158 13.08 -11.69 -24.43
C GLY A 158 13.60 -10.59 -25.35
N LYS A 159 14.73 -9.96 -24.97
CA LYS A 159 15.38 -8.86 -25.72
C LYS A 159 15.64 -9.24 -27.20
N PRO A 160 15.53 -8.29 -28.16
CA PRO A 160 15.71 -8.61 -29.57
C PRO A 160 17.21 -8.80 -29.89
N LYS A 161 17.55 -9.96 -30.46
CA LYS A 161 18.84 -10.18 -31.14
C LYS A 161 18.81 -9.48 -32.50
N LYS A 162 19.74 -8.54 -32.72
CA LYS A 162 20.07 -8.00 -34.06
C LYS A 162 20.81 -9.08 -34.85
N ASN A 163 20.49 -9.16 -36.15
CA ASN A 163 21.06 -10.01 -37.21
C ASN A 163 20.33 -11.34 -37.47
N ALA A 164 19.20 -11.23 -38.16
CA ALA A 164 18.73 -12.25 -39.11
C ALA A 164 18.70 -11.59 -40.52
N PRO A 165 19.05 -12.31 -41.60
CA PRO A 165 19.05 -11.76 -42.95
C PRO A 165 17.61 -11.43 -43.38
N LYS A 166 17.43 -10.29 -44.07
CA LYS A 166 16.15 -9.92 -44.68
C LYS A 166 15.73 -10.99 -45.67
N GLN A 167 14.58 -11.59 -45.44
CA GLN A 167 13.91 -12.46 -46.39
C GLN A 167 13.20 -11.55 -47.40
N ASP A 168 13.84 -11.29 -48.55
CA ASP A 168 13.21 -10.61 -49.69
C ASP A 168 12.07 -11.50 -50.22
N GLY A 169 10.83 -11.05 -50.07
CA GLY A 169 9.65 -11.81 -50.51
C GLY A 169 8.33 -11.46 -49.81
N VAL A 170 8.34 -10.65 -48.76
CA VAL A 170 7.10 -10.23 -48.08
C VAL A 170 6.47 -9.06 -48.84
N TRP A 171 5.43 -9.32 -49.65
CA TRP A 171 4.60 -8.26 -50.24
C TRP A 171 4.00 -7.36 -49.15
N ASP A 172 4.40 -6.09 -49.14
CA ASP A 172 3.91 -5.04 -48.24
C ASP A 172 2.97 -4.10 -49.00
N SER A 173 1.66 -4.27 -48.81
CA SER A 173 0.63 -3.46 -49.46
C SER A 173 0.40 -2.10 -48.78
N ALA A 174 1.08 -1.79 -47.66
CA ALA A 174 0.86 -0.56 -46.91
C ALA A 174 1.25 0.71 -47.68
N THR A 175 2.28 0.65 -48.53
CA THR A 175 2.72 1.77 -49.36
C THR A 175 1.77 2.02 -50.52
N GLN A 176 1.34 0.96 -51.20
CA GLN A 176 0.35 1.04 -52.27
C GLN A 176 -0.99 1.59 -51.75
N LEU A 177 -1.42 1.16 -50.57
CA LEU A 177 -2.62 1.68 -49.93
C LEU A 177 -2.52 3.18 -49.59
N GLN A 178 -1.36 3.66 -49.15
CA GLN A 178 -1.14 5.10 -48.93
C GLN A 178 -1.24 5.89 -50.23
N SER A 179 -0.63 5.39 -51.31
CA SER A 179 -0.75 6.00 -52.64
C SER A 179 -2.21 6.03 -53.11
N ALA A 180 -2.96 4.95 -52.92
CA ALA A 180 -4.38 4.88 -53.28
C ALA A 180 -5.20 5.95 -52.55
N LEU A 181 -5.00 6.08 -51.23
CA LEU A 181 -5.69 7.09 -50.42
C LEU A 181 -5.31 8.52 -50.81
N ASP A 182 -4.08 8.77 -51.23
CA ASP A 182 -3.68 10.09 -51.72
C ASP A 182 -4.28 10.41 -53.09
N ILE A 183 -4.38 9.42 -53.98
CA ILE A 183 -5.08 9.53 -55.28
C ILE A 183 -6.58 9.77 -55.05
N MET A 184 -7.23 9.03 -54.14
CA MET A 184 -8.61 9.30 -53.73
C MET A 184 -8.77 10.74 -53.23
N SER A 185 -7.82 11.23 -52.42
CA SER A 185 -7.82 12.62 -51.96
C SER A 185 -7.67 13.63 -53.10
N LYS A 186 -6.90 13.30 -54.15
CA LYS A 186 -6.75 14.11 -55.36
C LYS A 186 -8.05 14.18 -56.15
N VAL A 187 -8.71 13.05 -56.38
CA VAL A 187 -10.01 12.96 -57.06
C VAL A 187 -11.09 13.72 -56.28
N LEU A 188 -11.12 13.59 -54.96
CA LEU A 188 -12.05 14.34 -54.11
C LEU A 188 -11.75 15.84 -54.03
N LYS A 189 -10.63 16.35 -54.56
CA LYS A 189 -10.42 17.80 -54.68
C LYS A 189 -11.09 18.40 -55.93
N LEU A 190 -11.51 17.56 -56.87
CA LEU A 190 -12.24 17.99 -58.06
C LEU A 190 -13.61 18.58 -57.67
N LYS A 191 -14.15 19.49 -58.49
CA LYS A 191 -15.50 20.02 -58.31
C LYS A 191 -16.54 19.03 -58.83
N LEU A 192 -16.70 17.91 -58.12
CA LEU A 192 -17.54 16.78 -58.51
C LEU A 192 -19.01 17.16 -58.78
N THR A 193 -19.51 18.25 -58.21
CA THR A 193 -20.84 18.80 -58.49
C THR A 193 -21.05 19.23 -59.95
N LYS A 194 -19.98 19.44 -60.72
CA LYS A 194 -20.06 19.73 -62.16
C LYS A 194 -20.16 18.47 -63.03
N ILE A 195 -19.68 17.34 -62.51
CA ILE A 195 -19.60 16.06 -63.21
C ILE A 195 -20.84 15.21 -62.89
N PHE A 196 -21.16 15.13 -61.60
CA PHE A 196 -22.35 14.47 -61.09
C PHE A 196 -23.43 15.53 -60.83
N LEU A 197 -24.36 15.66 -61.78
CA LEU A 197 -25.38 16.71 -61.76
C LEU A 197 -26.41 16.51 -60.65
N THR A 198 -26.74 15.26 -60.33
CA THR A 198 -27.68 14.94 -59.24
C THR A 198 -26.94 14.62 -57.95
N THR A 199 -27.54 14.96 -56.81
CA THR A 199 -26.98 14.62 -55.50
C THR A 199 -26.88 13.11 -55.31
N SER A 200 -27.87 12.35 -55.80
CA SER A 200 -27.87 10.89 -55.69
C SER A 200 -26.68 10.24 -56.40
N GLU A 201 -26.36 10.66 -57.63
CA GLU A 201 -25.22 10.09 -58.37
C GLU A 201 -23.90 10.44 -57.69
N ARG A 202 -23.77 11.70 -57.23
CA ARG A 202 -22.59 12.13 -56.47
C ARG A 202 -22.42 11.30 -55.20
N ASP A 203 -23.49 11.12 -54.42
CA ASP A 203 -23.43 10.39 -53.16
C ASP A 203 -23.08 8.90 -53.39
N THR A 204 -23.57 8.28 -54.48
CA THR A 204 -23.15 6.94 -54.91
C THR A 204 -21.65 6.90 -55.20
N PHE A 205 -21.12 7.85 -55.97
CA PHE A 205 -19.69 7.90 -56.32
C PHE A 205 -18.79 8.16 -55.09
N ILE A 206 -19.17 9.11 -54.23
CA ILE A 206 -18.45 9.36 -52.96
C ILE A 206 -18.49 8.10 -52.08
N GLY A 207 -19.61 7.37 -52.09
CA GLY A 207 -19.74 6.08 -51.43
C GLY A 207 -18.72 5.04 -51.91
N LEU A 208 -18.44 4.98 -53.22
CA LEU A 208 -17.41 4.08 -53.79
C LEU A 208 -16.02 4.35 -53.22
N LEU A 209 -15.68 5.62 -53.01
CA LEU A 209 -14.38 6.01 -52.47
C LEU A 209 -14.30 5.87 -50.96
N THR A 210 -15.38 6.16 -50.22
CA THR A 210 -15.36 6.20 -48.75
C THR A 210 -15.61 4.85 -48.08
N ARG A 211 -16.43 3.98 -48.65
CA ARG A 211 -16.66 2.60 -48.12
C ARG A 211 -15.36 1.80 -47.94
N PRO A 212 -14.46 1.69 -48.94
CA PRO A 212 -13.21 0.95 -48.75
C PRO A 212 -12.29 1.63 -47.72
N VAL A 213 -12.39 2.95 -47.52
CA VAL A 213 -11.63 3.66 -46.49
C VAL A 213 -12.10 3.27 -45.09
N TYR A 214 -13.41 3.17 -44.85
CA TYR A 214 -13.93 2.66 -43.58
C TYR A 214 -13.50 1.22 -43.33
N MET A 215 -13.59 0.36 -44.35
CA MET A 215 -13.13 -1.04 -44.26
C MET A 215 -11.63 -1.14 -43.94
N VAL A 216 -10.78 -0.26 -44.48
CA VAL A 216 -9.37 -0.18 -44.10
C VAL A 216 -9.20 0.19 -42.62
N LEU A 217 -10.04 1.08 -42.09
CA LEU A 217 -10.00 1.48 -40.67
C LEU A 217 -10.48 0.37 -39.73
N GLU A 218 -11.40 -0.50 -40.16
CA GLU A 218 -11.88 -1.68 -39.40
C GLU A 218 -10.75 -2.68 -39.09
N SER A 219 -9.64 -2.63 -39.84
CA SER A 219 -8.45 -3.41 -39.56
C SER A 219 -7.60 -2.76 -38.46
N GLU A 220 -7.53 -3.40 -37.29
CA GLU A 220 -6.75 -2.95 -36.13
C GLU A 220 -5.26 -2.74 -36.48
N GLN A 221 -4.71 -3.53 -37.40
CA GLN A 221 -3.32 -3.40 -37.83
C GLN A 221 -3.10 -2.14 -38.69
N ARG A 222 -4.06 -1.83 -39.59
CA ARG A 222 -3.98 -0.67 -40.47
C ARG A 222 -4.16 0.64 -39.72
N VAL A 223 -5.15 0.72 -38.84
CA VAL A 223 -5.42 1.94 -38.06
C VAL A 223 -4.30 2.26 -37.06
N LYS A 224 -3.54 1.26 -36.59
CA LYS A 224 -2.32 1.49 -35.77
C LYS A 224 -1.22 2.18 -36.56
N SER A 225 -1.17 2.02 -37.88
CA SER A 225 -0.24 2.77 -38.72
C SER A 225 -0.69 4.22 -38.83
N THR A 226 0.05 5.13 -38.20
CA THR A 226 -0.25 6.56 -38.22
C THR A 226 -0.32 7.10 -39.66
N SER A 227 0.53 6.64 -40.57
CA SER A 227 0.48 7.12 -41.96
C SER A 227 -0.84 6.75 -42.64
N ILE A 228 -1.25 5.48 -42.59
CA ILE A 228 -2.50 5.02 -43.21
C ILE A 228 -3.70 5.70 -42.56
N ARG A 229 -3.72 5.76 -41.23
CA ARG A 229 -4.79 6.44 -40.47
C ARG A 229 -4.97 7.89 -40.90
N MET A 230 -3.88 8.66 -41.02
CA MET A 230 -3.95 10.06 -41.43
C MET A 230 -4.37 10.23 -42.90
N HIS A 231 -3.95 9.34 -43.80
CA HIS A 231 -4.42 9.37 -45.20
C HIS A 231 -5.92 9.03 -45.31
N ALA A 232 -6.38 8.02 -44.57
CA ALA A 232 -7.80 7.68 -44.48
C ALA A 232 -8.62 8.88 -43.94
N PHE A 233 -8.15 9.53 -42.86
CA PHE A 233 -8.80 10.72 -42.32
C PHE A 233 -8.84 11.88 -43.31
N LYS A 234 -7.76 12.11 -44.07
CA LYS A 234 -7.71 13.14 -45.13
C LYS A 234 -8.80 12.90 -46.18
N VAL A 235 -8.96 11.68 -46.67
CA VAL A 235 -10.01 11.31 -47.63
C VAL A 235 -11.40 11.60 -47.06
N LEU A 236 -11.67 11.12 -45.85
CA LEU A 236 -12.97 11.31 -45.19
C LEU A 236 -13.26 12.78 -44.88
N CYS A 237 -12.26 13.57 -44.46
CA CYS A 237 -12.44 14.99 -44.18
C CYS A 237 -12.81 15.78 -45.45
N ILE A 238 -12.14 15.52 -46.57
CA ILE A 238 -12.44 16.18 -47.86
C ILE A 238 -13.84 15.78 -48.32
N ALA A 239 -14.20 14.49 -48.23
CA ALA A 239 -15.53 14.00 -48.60
C ALA A 239 -16.65 14.68 -47.79
N VAL A 240 -16.47 14.83 -46.48
CA VAL A 240 -17.45 15.49 -45.61
C VAL A 240 -17.53 16.99 -45.89
N LYS A 241 -16.39 17.69 -45.93
CA LYS A 241 -16.35 19.16 -46.05
C LYS A 241 -16.85 19.65 -47.41
N HIS A 242 -16.51 18.95 -48.49
CA HIS A 242 -16.72 19.47 -49.86
C HIS A 242 -17.83 18.75 -50.63
N HIS A 243 -18.18 17.51 -50.27
CA HIS A 243 -19.07 16.66 -51.10
C HIS A 243 -20.32 16.13 -50.39
N GLY A 244 -20.65 16.61 -49.19
CA GLY A 244 -21.92 16.28 -48.53
C GLY A 244 -21.97 14.89 -47.87
N HIS A 245 -20.82 14.25 -47.63
CA HIS A 245 -20.75 12.91 -47.00
C HIS A 245 -21.05 12.89 -45.49
N ALA A 246 -21.45 14.03 -44.89
CA ALA A 246 -21.59 14.17 -43.43
C ALA A 246 -22.55 13.11 -42.82
N TYR A 247 -23.74 12.93 -43.41
CA TYR A 247 -24.75 12.01 -42.87
C TYR A 247 -24.31 10.54 -42.96
N ALA A 248 -23.71 10.14 -44.09
CA ALA A 248 -23.17 8.79 -44.24
C ALA A 248 -21.98 8.56 -43.28
N ALA A 249 -21.12 9.56 -43.10
CA ALA A 249 -20.04 9.50 -42.12
C ALA A 249 -20.56 9.36 -40.69
N GLN A 250 -21.62 10.07 -40.32
CA GLN A 250 -22.27 9.95 -39.01
C GLN A 250 -22.67 8.49 -38.73
N ILE A 251 -23.41 7.88 -39.66
CA ILE A 251 -23.86 6.48 -39.54
C ILE A 251 -22.66 5.54 -39.42
N SER A 252 -21.66 5.67 -40.30
CA SER A 252 -20.46 4.82 -40.26
C SER A 252 -19.65 4.98 -38.98
N ILE A 253 -19.54 6.19 -38.43
CA ILE A 253 -18.82 6.41 -37.17
C ILE A 253 -19.57 5.77 -36.00
N VAL A 254 -20.89 5.95 -35.91
CA VAL A 254 -21.70 5.33 -34.86
C VAL A 254 -21.67 3.80 -34.97
N GLN A 255 -21.70 3.28 -36.18
CA GLN A 255 -21.51 1.85 -36.45
C GLN A 255 -20.13 1.36 -35.98
N ASN A 256 -19.07 2.08 -36.34
CA ASN A 256 -17.70 1.76 -35.95
C ASN A 256 -17.53 1.71 -34.43
N LEU A 257 -18.08 2.69 -33.71
CA LEU A 257 -18.08 2.73 -32.25
C LEU A 257 -18.88 1.58 -31.63
N THR A 258 -19.90 1.07 -32.32
CA THR A 258 -20.75 -0.02 -31.82
C THR A 258 -20.07 -1.37 -31.98
N TYR A 259 -19.41 -1.60 -33.11
CA TYR A 259 -18.88 -2.93 -33.47
C TYR A 259 -17.38 -3.11 -33.18
N PHE A 260 -16.58 -2.03 -33.14
CA PHE A 260 -15.12 -2.12 -33.06
C PHE A 260 -14.54 -1.29 -31.90
N GLU A 261 -14.08 -1.95 -30.83
CA GLU A 261 -13.48 -1.26 -29.66
C GLU A 261 -12.26 -0.41 -30.02
N HIS A 262 -11.45 -0.85 -30.99
CA HIS A 262 -10.20 -0.18 -31.35
C HIS A 262 -10.41 1.14 -32.13
N LEU A 263 -11.63 1.41 -32.62
CA LEU A 263 -11.97 2.63 -33.34
C LEU A 263 -12.43 3.77 -32.43
N SER A 264 -12.59 3.53 -31.13
CA SER A 264 -13.02 4.54 -30.15
C SER A 264 -12.15 5.80 -30.18
N GLU A 265 -10.84 5.67 -29.98
CA GLU A 265 -9.92 6.81 -29.98
C GLU A 265 -9.66 7.38 -31.38
N PRO A 266 -9.44 6.56 -32.43
CA PRO A 266 -9.30 7.06 -33.80
C PRO A 266 -10.49 7.90 -34.29
N MET A 267 -11.73 7.50 -33.98
CA MET A 267 -12.89 8.30 -34.40
C MET A 267 -12.94 9.66 -33.68
N ALA A 268 -12.47 9.75 -32.43
CA ALA A 268 -12.33 11.03 -31.74
C ALA A 268 -11.24 11.91 -32.36
N GLU A 269 -10.10 11.31 -32.76
CA GLU A 269 -9.01 12.00 -33.49
C GLU A 269 -9.50 12.51 -34.85
N PHE A 270 -10.27 11.70 -35.59
CA PHE A 270 -10.88 12.09 -36.86
C PHE A 270 -11.77 13.32 -36.72
N LEU A 271 -12.69 13.32 -35.73
CA LEU A 271 -13.58 14.47 -35.50
C LEU A 271 -12.83 15.71 -35.02
N TYR A 272 -11.75 15.53 -34.24
CA TYR A 272 -10.87 16.63 -33.87
C TYR A 272 -10.23 17.28 -35.12
N ILE A 273 -9.64 16.48 -36.01
CA ILE A 273 -9.03 16.98 -37.25
C ILE A 273 -10.06 17.67 -38.15
N LEU A 274 -11.26 17.09 -38.27
CA LEU A 274 -12.34 17.65 -39.06
C LEU A 274 -12.80 19.02 -38.53
N ALA A 275 -12.89 19.18 -37.21
CA ALA A 275 -13.27 20.44 -36.60
C ALA A 275 -12.14 21.49 -36.62
N ASP A 276 -10.91 21.10 -36.31
CA ASP A 276 -9.78 22.03 -36.14
C ASP A 276 -9.11 22.39 -37.47
N THR A 277 -8.86 21.41 -38.34
CA THR A 277 -8.15 21.62 -39.61
C THR A 277 -9.09 21.93 -40.77
N TYR A 278 -10.29 21.34 -40.80
CA TYR A 278 -11.25 21.50 -41.91
C TYR A 278 -12.44 22.41 -41.57
N ASP A 279 -12.49 22.96 -40.34
CA ASP A 279 -13.54 23.86 -39.86
C ASP A 279 -14.96 23.30 -40.11
N TYR A 280 -15.18 22.04 -39.74
CA TYR A 280 -16.47 21.37 -39.83
C TYR A 280 -16.85 20.70 -38.49
N PRO A 281 -17.21 21.49 -37.47
CA PRO A 281 -17.56 20.96 -36.14
C PRO A 281 -18.94 20.26 -36.09
N GLN A 282 -19.82 20.49 -37.07
CA GLN A 282 -21.23 20.06 -37.05
C GLN A 282 -21.37 18.53 -36.93
N LEU A 283 -20.47 17.76 -37.57
CA LEU A 283 -20.53 16.30 -37.53
C LEU A 283 -20.32 15.77 -36.09
N ALA A 284 -19.43 16.38 -35.32
CA ALA A 284 -19.22 16.00 -33.93
C ALA A 284 -20.46 16.31 -33.08
N ASP A 285 -21.11 17.45 -33.32
CA ASP A 285 -22.35 17.84 -32.64
C ASP A 285 -23.50 16.86 -32.90
N GLU A 286 -23.63 16.35 -34.13
CA GLU A 286 -24.63 15.37 -34.54
C GLU A 286 -24.35 13.98 -33.95
N ILE A 287 -23.09 13.51 -34.00
CA ILE A 287 -22.70 12.21 -33.42
C ILE A 287 -22.92 12.19 -31.91
N LEU A 288 -22.53 13.25 -31.20
CA LEU A 288 -22.77 13.35 -29.75
C LEU A 288 -24.26 13.35 -29.43
N ARG A 289 -25.09 14.00 -30.26
CA ARG A 289 -26.55 14.00 -30.11
C ARG A 289 -27.13 12.60 -30.32
N GLU A 290 -26.69 11.88 -31.35
CA GLU A 290 -27.14 10.51 -31.60
C GLU A 290 -26.74 9.55 -30.47
N LEU A 291 -25.47 9.60 -30.04
CA LEU A 291 -24.98 8.80 -28.91
C LEU A 291 -25.70 9.14 -27.61
N SER A 292 -26.11 10.41 -27.40
CA SER A 292 -26.87 10.81 -26.21
C SER A 292 -28.27 10.21 -26.16
N ASN A 293 -28.87 9.88 -27.31
CA ASN A 293 -30.20 9.28 -27.41
C ASN A 293 -30.13 7.75 -27.56
N LYS A 294 -28.94 7.17 -27.71
CA LYS A 294 -28.77 5.73 -27.83
C LYS A 294 -28.95 5.06 -26.47
N GLU A 295 -29.86 4.08 -26.41
CA GLU A 295 -30.02 3.24 -25.23
C GLU A 295 -29.04 2.07 -25.28
N PHE A 296 -28.32 1.88 -24.17
CA PHE A 296 -27.34 0.82 -24.02
C PHE A 296 -27.90 -0.24 -23.07
N ASN A 297 -28.05 -1.46 -23.57
CA ASN A 297 -28.51 -2.57 -22.73
C ASN A 297 -27.38 -3.05 -21.79
N THR A 298 -27.73 -3.61 -20.64
CA THR A 298 -26.75 -4.12 -19.67
C THR A 298 -25.97 -5.36 -20.14
N ASN A 299 -26.47 -6.07 -21.15
CA ASN A 299 -25.86 -7.28 -21.69
C ASN A 299 -24.78 -6.97 -22.74
N ASP A 300 -24.76 -5.76 -23.28
CA ASP A 300 -23.78 -5.26 -24.23
C ASP A 300 -22.56 -4.78 -23.46
N THR A 301 -21.53 -5.62 -23.46
CA THR A 301 -20.29 -5.36 -22.72
C THR A 301 -19.29 -4.53 -23.51
N LYS A 302 -19.44 -4.43 -24.84
CA LYS A 302 -18.44 -3.82 -25.73
C LYS A 302 -18.88 -2.45 -26.24
N GLY A 303 -20.13 -2.31 -26.65
CA GLY A 303 -20.67 -1.05 -27.17
C GLY A 303 -20.52 0.13 -26.20
N PRO A 304 -21.01 0.04 -24.95
CA PRO A 304 -20.93 1.13 -23.98
C PRO A 304 -19.49 1.49 -23.65
N LYS A 305 -18.60 0.50 -23.57
CA LYS A 305 -17.18 0.70 -23.28
C LYS A 305 -16.45 1.44 -24.41
N SER A 306 -16.72 1.06 -25.65
CA SER A 306 -16.19 1.72 -26.85
C SER A 306 -16.65 3.18 -26.93
N VAL A 307 -17.96 3.43 -26.79
CA VAL A 307 -18.52 4.78 -26.76
C VAL A 307 -17.97 5.60 -25.59
N SER A 308 -17.83 5.00 -24.41
CA SER A 308 -17.21 5.64 -23.24
C SER A 308 -15.80 6.16 -23.53
N GLN A 309 -14.95 5.33 -24.15
CA GLN A 309 -13.58 5.70 -24.52
C GLN A 309 -13.56 6.82 -25.56
N PHE A 310 -14.44 6.75 -26.56
CA PHE A 310 -14.59 7.79 -27.57
C PHE A 310 -14.95 9.15 -26.96
N ILE A 311 -15.99 9.22 -26.10
CA ILE A 311 -16.44 10.50 -25.52
C ILE A 311 -15.36 11.09 -24.60
N VAL A 312 -14.71 10.26 -23.77
CA VAL A 312 -13.59 10.71 -22.94
C VAL A 312 -12.48 11.26 -23.82
N LYS A 313 -12.06 10.53 -24.86
CA LYS A 313 -10.98 10.98 -25.74
C LYS A 313 -11.32 12.26 -26.49
N LEU A 314 -12.55 12.39 -26.98
CA LEU A 314 -13.02 13.61 -27.64
C LEU A 314 -13.04 14.80 -26.67
N SER A 315 -13.38 14.57 -25.39
CA SER A 315 -13.35 15.63 -24.36
C SER A 315 -11.94 16.11 -24.00
N GLU A 316 -10.91 15.25 -24.16
CA GLU A 316 -9.51 15.63 -24.00
C GLU A 316 -9.00 16.45 -25.19
N LEU A 317 -9.36 16.05 -26.42
CA LEU A 317 -8.87 16.67 -27.66
C LEU A 317 -9.63 17.96 -28.01
N ALA A 318 -10.96 17.92 -28.02
CA ALA A 318 -11.85 19.02 -28.40
C ALA A 318 -12.94 19.28 -27.35
N PRO A 319 -12.60 19.74 -26.14
CA PRO A 319 -13.58 20.02 -25.09
C PRO A 319 -14.65 21.04 -25.50
N ARG A 320 -14.32 21.97 -26.41
CA ARG A 320 -15.26 22.97 -26.98
C ARG A 320 -16.42 22.35 -27.76
N LEU A 321 -16.25 21.18 -28.36
CA LEU A 321 -17.32 20.47 -29.06
C LEU A 321 -18.22 19.75 -28.06
N VAL A 322 -17.61 19.07 -27.09
CA VAL A 322 -18.33 18.29 -26.08
C VAL A 322 -19.18 19.19 -25.17
N ILE A 323 -18.66 20.35 -24.76
CA ILE A 323 -19.37 21.26 -23.84
C ILE A 323 -20.70 21.76 -24.43
N LYS A 324 -20.78 21.95 -25.75
CA LYS A 324 -22.02 22.39 -26.44
C LYS A 324 -23.15 21.38 -26.32
N GLN A 325 -22.83 20.09 -26.34
CA GLN A 325 -23.81 18.99 -26.24
C GLN A 325 -23.93 18.39 -24.85
N MET A 326 -23.31 18.99 -23.84
CA MET A 326 -23.29 18.44 -22.49
C MET A 326 -24.70 18.28 -21.89
N THR A 327 -25.62 19.20 -22.19
CA THR A 327 -27.02 19.12 -21.73
C THR A 327 -27.73 17.87 -22.24
N MET A 328 -27.40 17.42 -23.45
CA MET A 328 -27.94 16.17 -24.02
C MET A 328 -27.21 14.95 -23.46
N LEU A 329 -25.87 15.02 -23.36
CA LEU A 329 -25.06 13.95 -22.80
C LEU A 329 -25.39 13.67 -21.33
N ALA A 330 -25.83 14.68 -20.56
CA ALA A 330 -26.22 14.53 -19.17
C ALA A 330 -27.28 13.42 -18.94
N LYS A 331 -28.13 13.12 -19.94
CA LYS A 331 -29.09 12.00 -19.88
C LYS A 331 -28.42 10.65 -19.62
N GLN A 332 -27.18 10.48 -20.06
CA GLN A 332 -26.44 9.23 -19.91
C GLN A 332 -25.78 9.10 -18.52
N LEU A 333 -25.87 10.11 -17.65
CA LEU A 333 -25.46 10.01 -16.23
C LEU A 333 -26.35 9.03 -15.44
N ASP A 334 -27.58 8.81 -15.93
CA ASP A 334 -28.55 7.86 -15.38
C ASP A 334 -28.57 6.52 -16.14
N SER A 335 -27.59 6.30 -17.03
CA SER A 335 -27.45 5.03 -17.76
C SER A 335 -27.21 3.86 -16.80
N GLU A 336 -27.85 2.72 -17.07
CA GLU A 336 -27.62 1.48 -16.30
C GLU A 336 -26.16 1.02 -16.38
N SER A 337 -25.49 1.31 -17.51
CA SER A 337 -24.07 1.00 -17.71
C SER A 337 -23.17 1.91 -16.89
N TYR A 338 -22.48 1.34 -15.90
CA TYR A 338 -21.54 2.09 -15.07
C TYR A 338 -20.32 2.60 -15.86
N THR A 339 -19.95 1.98 -16.99
CA THR A 339 -18.81 2.42 -17.81
C THR A 339 -19.10 3.78 -18.45
N LEU A 340 -20.33 3.97 -18.93
CA LEU A 340 -20.78 5.23 -19.52
C LEU A 340 -20.91 6.34 -18.47
N ARG A 341 -21.45 6.00 -17.29
CA ARG A 341 -21.46 6.93 -16.14
C ARG A 341 -20.04 7.33 -15.72
N CYS A 342 -19.10 6.40 -15.67
CA CYS A 342 -17.69 6.70 -15.41
C CYS A 342 -17.10 7.64 -16.47
N ALA A 343 -17.36 7.40 -17.76
CA ALA A 343 -16.90 8.27 -18.83
C ALA A 343 -17.44 9.70 -18.66
N LEU A 344 -18.72 9.86 -18.36
CA LEU A 344 -19.29 11.19 -18.16
C LEU A 344 -18.76 11.91 -16.92
N ILE A 345 -18.50 11.18 -15.84
CA ILE A 345 -17.82 11.75 -14.66
C ILE A 345 -16.45 12.33 -15.06
N GLU A 346 -15.69 11.61 -15.88
CA GLU A 346 -14.40 12.09 -16.39
C GLU A 346 -14.54 13.28 -17.36
N VAL A 347 -15.53 13.24 -18.24
CA VAL A 347 -15.87 14.34 -19.15
C VAL A 347 -16.20 15.60 -18.35
N CYS A 348 -17.02 15.52 -17.29
CA CYS A 348 -17.29 16.66 -16.39
C CYS A 348 -16.00 17.25 -15.81
N GLY A 349 -15.06 16.40 -15.38
CA GLY A 349 -13.74 16.82 -14.94
C GLY A 349 -12.95 17.57 -16.01
N ASN A 350 -12.94 17.04 -17.24
CA ASN A 350 -12.29 17.68 -18.39
C ASN A 350 -12.96 19.02 -18.75
N MET A 351 -14.29 19.11 -18.63
CA MET A 351 -15.03 20.37 -18.86
C MET A 351 -14.67 21.42 -17.82
N ILE A 352 -14.57 21.07 -16.54
CA ILE A 352 -14.09 21.98 -15.49
C ILE A 352 -12.67 22.45 -15.81
N ALA A 353 -11.75 21.53 -16.11
CA ALA A 353 -10.37 21.87 -16.45
C ALA A 353 -10.27 22.76 -17.70
N HIS A 354 -11.19 22.61 -18.66
CA HIS A 354 -11.27 23.46 -19.84
C HIS A 354 -11.80 24.85 -19.51
N LEU A 355 -12.91 24.96 -18.78
CA LEU A 355 -13.52 26.23 -18.39
C LEU A 355 -12.56 27.06 -17.55
N VAL A 356 -11.83 26.45 -16.61
CA VAL A 356 -10.83 27.14 -15.77
C VAL A 356 -9.71 27.80 -16.59
N LYS A 357 -9.37 27.24 -17.75
CA LYS A 357 -8.34 27.80 -18.63
C LYS A 357 -8.84 28.97 -19.47
N GLN A 358 -10.15 29.19 -19.54
CA GLN A 358 -10.72 30.36 -20.22
C GLN A 358 -10.72 31.56 -19.26
N ASP A 359 -10.27 32.73 -19.71
CA ASP A 359 -10.16 33.94 -18.87
C ASP A 359 -11.51 34.68 -18.67
N GLU A 360 -12.63 33.99 -18.89
CA GLU A 360 -13.98 34.55 -18.80
C GLU A 360 -14.58 34.32 -17.41
N ARG A 361 -14.97 35.41 -16.73
CA ARG A 361 -15.51 35.38 -15.35
C ARG A 361 -16.98 35.77 -15.21
N GLY A 362 -17.76 35.69 -16.29
CA GLY A 362 -19.19 35.99 -16.29
C GLY A 362 -20.00 35.07 -15.36
N GLU A 363 -21.20 35.49 -14.97
CA GLU A 363 -22.08 34.70 -14.08
C GLU A 363 -22.51 33.36 -14.72
N ASN A 364 -22.75 33.33 -16.04
CA ASN A 364 -23.05 32.09 -16.77
C ASN A 364 -21.89 31.08 -16.74
N HIS A 365 -20.64 31.57 -16.75
CA HIS A 365 -19.46 30.71 -16.65
C HIS A 365 -19.37 30.06 -15.26
N LYS A 366 -19.61 30.85 -14.20
CA LYS A 366 -19.64 30.36 -12.82
C LYS A 366 -20.76 29.35 -12.60
N SER A 367 -21.96 29.59 -13.15
CA SER A 367 -23.09 28.67 -13.00
C SER A 367 -22.82 27.32 -13.68
N GLN A 368 -22.22 27.32 -14.88
CA GLN A 368 -21.79 26.09 -15.55
C GLN A 368 -20.72 25.33 -14.75
N LEU A 369 -19.69 26.01 -14.24
CA LEU A 369 -18.69 25.39 -13.37
C LEU A 369 -19.32 24.76 -12.13
N ASN A 370 -20.25 25.47 -11.47
CA ASN A 370 -20.94 24.96 -10.30
C ASN A 370 -21.74 23.69 -10.63
N ALA A 371 -22.50 23.68 -11.73
CA ALA A 371 -23.25 22.51 -12.14
C ALA A 371 -22.36 21.27 -12.33
N PHE A 372 -21.18 21.42 -12.95
CA PHE A 372 -20.24 20.31 -13.09
C PHE A 372 -19.67 19.83 -11.76
N PHE A 373 -19.33 20.74 -10.85
CA PHE A 373 -18.90 20.36 -9.50
C PHE A 373 -20.00 19.63 -8.73
N ASP A 374 -21.25 20.12 -8.82
CA ASP A 374 -22.40 19.51 -8.14
C ASP A 374 -22.63 18.07 -8.62
N VAL A 375 -22.52 17.83 -9.95
CA VAL A 375 -22.56 16.46 -10.52
C VAL A 375 -21.43 15.60 -9.95
N LEU A 376 -20.18 16.08 -9.91
CA LEU A 376 -19.07 15.30 -9.36
C LEU A 376 -19.26 14.98 -7.88
N GLU A 377 -19.78 15.92 -7.09
CA GLU A 377 -20.05 15.76 -5.66
C GLU A 377 -21.16 14.72 -5.42
N GLU A 378 -22.22 14.73 -6.22
CA GLU A 378 -23.28 13.72 -6.15
C GLU A 378 -22.75 12.31 -6.41
N ARG A 379 -21.83 12.16 -7.38
CA ARG A 379 -21.27 10.86 -7.78
C ARG A 379 -20.32 10.22 -6.75
N PHE A 380 -19.99 10.90 -5.65
CA PHE A 380 -19.36 10.25 -4.47
C PHE A 380 -20.29 9.22 -3.81
N LEU A 381 -21.60 9.30 -4.05
CA LEU A 381 -22.61 8.39 -3.51
C LEU A 381 -23.20 7.45 -4.57
N ASP A 382 -22.56 7.35 -5.74
CA ASP A 382 -23.01 6.43 -6.78
C ASP A 382 -23.01 4.97 -6.27
N ILE A 383 -24.07 4.23 -6.59
CA ILE A 383 -24.25 2.84 -6.16
C ILE A 383 -23.02 1.99 -6.55
N ASN A 384 -22.45 2.23 -7.74
CA ASN A 384 -21.33 1.47 -8.24
C ASN A 384 -19.99 2.01 -7.70
N PRO A 385 -19.11 1.16 -7.12
CA PRO A 385 -17.81 1.60 -6.62
C PRO A 385 -16.87 2.17 -7.69
N TYR A 386 -16.98 1.74 -8.96
CA TYR A 386 -16.13 2.25 -10.04
C TYR A 386 -16.44 3.71 -10.36
N CYS A 387 -17.72 4.10 -10.35
CA CYS A 387 -18.15 5.50 -10.53
C CYS A 387 -17.62 6.38 -9.40
N ARG A 388 -17.75 5.93 -8.14
CA ARG A 388 -17.20 6.63 -6.97
C ARG A 388 -15.69 6.79 -7.05
N CYS A 389 -14.98 5.72 -7.43
CA CYS A 389 -13.53 5.79 -7.68
C CYS A 389 -13.19 6.80 -8.77
N ARG A 390 -13.95 6.83 -9.87
CA ARG A 390 -13.73 7.77 -10.97
C ARG A 390 -13.95 9.22 -10.53
N ALA A 391 -15.00 9.49 -9.75
CA ALA A 391 -15.26 10.83 -9.20
C ALA A 391 -14.09 11.31 -8.33
N ILE A 392 -13.58 10.45 -7.45
CA ILE A 392 -12.41 10.75 -6.61
C ILE A 392 -11.15 10.98 -7.47
N GLN A 393 -10.92 10.15 -8.49
CA GLN A 393 -9.79 10.29 -9.41
C GLN A 393 -9.85 11.59 -10.20
N VAL A 394 -11.04 12.01 -10.63
CA VAL A 394 -11.25 13.31 -11.28
C VAL A 394 -10.89 14.43 -10.30
N TYR A 395 -11.34 14.37 -9.05
CA TYR A 395 -10.95 15.37 -8.04
C TYR A 395 -9.44 15.42 -7.78
N VAL A 396 -8.73 14.29 -7.81
CA VAL A 396 -7.27 14.25 -7.73
C VAL A 396 -6.66 15.06 -8.90
N LYS A 397 -7.12 14.82 -10.14
CA LYS A 397 -6.66 15.60 -11.32
C LYS A 397 -7.00 17.09 -11.19
N LEU A 398 -8.17 17.44 -10.65
CA LEU A 398 -8.59 18.84 -10.45
C LEU A 398 -7.78 19.56 -9.37
N CYS A 399 -7.12 18.84 -8.46
CA CYS A 399 -6.23 19.46 -7.46
C CYS A 399 -4.98 20.10 -8.09
N ASP A 400 -4.55 19.60 -9.26
CA ASP A 400 -3.37 20.07 -9.98
C ASP A 400 -3.62 21.37 -10.78
N LEU A 401 -4.88 21.81 -10.92
CA LEU A 401 -5.21 23.07 -11.56
C LEU A 401 -4.64 24.28 -10.80
N GLU A 402 -4.32 25.35 -11.54
CA GLU A 402 -3.84 26.61 -10.96
C GLU A 402 -4.89 27.25 -10.04
N GLN A 403 -6.14 27.31 -10.50
CA GLN A 403 -7.26 27.79 -9.70
C GLN A 403 -7.65 26.78 -8.61
N LYS A 404 -7.65 27.22 -7.35
CA LYS A 404 -7.74 26.31 -6.19
C LYS A 404 -9.13 26.06 -5.62
N PHE A 405 -10.19 26.78 -6.02
CA PHE A 405 -11.57 26.57 -5.55
C PHE A 405 -11.72 26.14 -4.06
N PRO A 406 -11.35 26.99 -3.08
CA PRO A 406 -11.24 26.57 -1.67
C PRO A 406 -12.50 25.89 -1.11
N LYS A 407 -13.70 26.44 -1.41
CA LYS A 407 -14.99 25.86 -0.98
C LYS A 407 -15.23 24.46 -1.55
N ARG A 408 -14.92 24.23 -2.83
CA ARG A 408 -15.11 22.92 -3.48
C ARG A 408 -14.08 21.90 -2.97
N ARG A 409 -12.85 22.33 -2.69
CA ARG A 409 -11.83 21.47 -2.07
C ARG A 409 -12.18 21.08 -0.64
N GLN A 410 -12.72 22.02 0.13
CA GLN A 410 -13.25 21.74 1.46
C GLN A 410 -14.34 20.64 1.39
N ARG A 411 -15.30 20.81 0.49
CA ARG A 411 -16.37 19.82 0.30
C ARG A 411 -15.83 18.45 -0.15
N ALA A 412 -14.88 18.45 -1.08
CA ALA A 412 -14.20 17.23 -1.52
C ALA A 412 -13.45 16.54 -0.38
N ALA A 413 -12.81 17.29 0.53
CA ALA A 413 -12.13 16.75 1.70
C ALA A 413 -13.13 16.07 2.67
N GLU A 414 -14.26 16.70 2.94
CA GLU A 414 -15.34 16.14 3.79
C GLU A 414 -15.87 14.83 3.21
N MET A 415 -16.16 14.80 1.90
CA MET A 415 -16.63 13.59 1.24
C MET A 415 -15.57 12.49 1.18
N ALA A 416 -14.30 12.85 0.93
CA ALA A 416 -13.19 11.92 0.94
C ALA A 416 -12.97 11.32 2.34
N CYS A 417 -13.09 12.13 3.40
CA CYS A 417 -13.05 11.68 4.79
C CYS A 417 -14.13 10.61 5.04
N ARG A 418 -15.38 10.90 4.67
CA ARG A 418 -16.49 9.92 4.76
C ARG A 418 -16.23 8.66 3.94
N SER A 419 -15.64 8.78 2.74
CA SER A 419 -15.30 7.66 1.87
C SER A 419 -14.13 6.78 2.40
N LEU A 420 -13.46 7.15 3.49
CA LEU A 420 -12.51 6.27 4.17
C LEU A 420 -13.18 5.06 4.82
N GLU A 421 -14.48 5.15 5.13
CA GLU A 421 -15.28 4.08 5.72
C GLU A 421 -16.12 3.32 4.67
N ASP A 422 -15.84 3.54 3.39
CA ASP A 422 -16.54 2.88 2.30
C ASP A 422 -16.41 1.35 2.36
N LYS A 423 -17.44 0.62 1.89
CA LYS A 423 -17.38 -0.84 1.77
C LYS A 423 -16.29 -1.29 0.80
N SER A 424 -16.08 -0.55 -0.29
CA SER A 424 -15.12 -0.89 -1.33
C SER A 424 -13.70 -0.46 -0.97
N SER A 425 -12.75 -1.39 -1.03
CA SER A 425 -11.33 -1.14 -0.85
C SER A 425 -10.76 -0.15 -1.86
N HIS A 426 -11.21 -0.21 -3.12
CA HIS A 426 -10.77 0.71 -4.16
C HIS A 426 -11.20 2.15 -3.86
N VAL A 427 -12.41 2.36 -3.32
CA VAL A 427 -12.89 3.69 -2.94
C VAL A 427 -12.06 4.23 -1.78
N ARG A 428 -11.86 3.45 -0.71
CA ARG A 428 -11.02 3.83 0.43
C ARG A 428 -9.60 4.23 0.00
N ARG A 429 -8.98 3.41 -0.87
CA ARG A 429 -7.65 3.69 -1.44
C ARG A 429 -7.60 5.04 -2.17
N ASN A 430 -8.54 5.29 -3.08
CA ASN A 430 -8.56 6.56 -3.82
C ASN A 430 -8.89 7.75 -2.89
N ALA A 431 -9.71 7.56 -1.85
CA ALA A 431 -10.04 8.59 -0.88
C ALA A 431 -8.80 9.05 -0.08
N ILE A 432 -7.96 8.10 0.37
CA ILE A 432 -6.67 8.41 1.00
C ILE A 432 -5.80 9.25 0.06
N LYS A 433 -5.70 8.83 -1.21
CA LYS A 433 -4.93 9.53 -2.24
C LYS A 433 -5.43 10.95 -2.52
N LEU A 434 -6.75 11.15 -2.53
CA LEU A 434 -7.35 12.47 -2.68
C LEU A 434 -7.02 13.38 -1.49
N LEU A 435 -7.14 12.87 -0.26
CA LEU A 435 -6.76 13.64 0.93
C LEU A 435 -5.28 14.02 0.90
N GLY A 436 -4.39 13.11 0.50
CA GLY A 436 -2.97 13.42 0.31
C GLY A 436 -2.72 14.50 -0.76
N SER A 437 -3.46 14.46 -1.86
CA SER A 437 -3.38 15.47 -2.94
C SER A 437 -3.91 16.84 -2.50
N LEU A 438 -4.98 16.86 -1.71
CA LEU A 438 -5.56 18.07 -1.12
C LEU A 438 -4.61 18.70 -0.11
N ILE A 439 -3.92 17.90 0.72
CA ILE A 439 -2.86 18.39 1.62
C ILE A 439 -1.74 19.04 0.79
N LYS A 440 -1.21 18.36 -0.23
CA LYS A 440 -0.11 18.89 -1.05
C LYS A 440 -0.42 20.21 -1.75
N THR A 441 -1.68 20.42 -2.11
CA THR A 441 -2.08 21.52 -2.99
C THR A 441 -2.98 22.55 -2.30
N HIS A 442 -3.10 22.51 -0.97
CA HIS A 442 -4.02 23.36 -0.21
C HIS A 442 -3.85 24.87 -0.55
N PRO A 443 -4.93 25.66 -0.58
CA PRO A 443 -4.87 27.07 -0.97
C PRO A 443 -4.26 27.99 0.09
N PHE A 444 -4.00 27.48 1.30
CA PHE A 444 -3.70 28.30 2.47
C PHE A 444 -2.20 28.65 2.64
N THR A 445 -1.50 28.95 1.55
CA THR A 445 -0.04 29.16 1.54
C THR A 445 0.41 30.63 1.53
N VAL A 446 -0.50 31.56 1.21
CA VAL A 446 -0.16 32.94 0.83
C VAL A 446 0.42 33.78 1.98
N MET A 447 -0.14 33.68 3.18
CA MET A 447 0.24 34.57 4.30
C MET A 447 1.38 34.02 5.17
N HIS A 448 1.38 32.71 5.44
CA HIS A 448 2.20 32.12 6.52
C HIS A 448 2.97 30.87 6.10
N GLY A 449 3.11 30.64 4.79
CA GLY A 449 3.70 29.43 4.24
C GLY A 449 2.76 28.22 4.26
N ALA A 450 3.29 27.05 3.91
CA ALA A 450 2.51 25.83 3.65
C ALA A 450 2.21 24.98 4.90
N GLN A 451 2.54 25.44 6.10
CA GLN A 451 2.39 24.63 7.32
C GLN A 451 0.93 24.61 7.81
N LEU A 452 0.44 23.44 8.21
CA LEU A 452 -0.95 23.18 8.60
C LEU A 452 -1.11 22.80 10.08
N SER A 453 -0.23 23.30 10.95
CA SER A 453 -0.34 23.06 12.40
C SER A 453 -1.58 23.77 12.97
N ARG A 454 -2.55 23.00 13.47
CA ARG A 454 -3.80 23.53 14.02
C ARG A 454 -3.57 24.57 15.11
N LYS A 455 -2.62 24.35 16.02
CA LYS A 455 -2.24 25.30 17.08
C LYS A 455 -1.84 26.66 16.53
N ASP A 456 -1.01 26.69 15.50
CA ASP A 456 -0.53 27.94 14.90
C ASP A 456 -1.68 28.71 14.23
N TRP A 457 -2.56 28.01 13.52
CA TRP A 457 -3.73 28.63 12.88
C TRP A 457 -4.79 29.10 13.90
N GLN A 458 -4.99 28.36 14.98
CA GLN A 458 -5.89 28.76 16.06
C GLN A 458 -5.39 30.02 16.76
N ALA A 459 -4.11 30.07 17.14
CA ALA A 459 -3.52 31.24 17.79
C ALA A 459 -3.61 32.51 16.91
N ARG A 460 -3.51 32.35 15.58
CA ARG A 460 -3.69 33.45 14.62
C ARG A 460 -5.14 33.91 14.52
N LEU A 461 -6.10 32.98 14.55
CA LEU A 461 -7.52 33.32 14.58
C LEU A 461 -7.87 34.09 15.85
N ASP A 462 -7.44 33.58 17.01
CA ASP A 462 -7.70 34.19 18.31
C ASP A 462 -7.16 35.64 18.36
N LYS A 463 -5.94 35.86 17.83
CA LYS A 463 -5.34 37.20 17.74
C LYS A 463 -6.14 38.16 16.85
N VAL A 464 -6.63 37.70 15.69
CA VAL A 464 -7.47 38.54 14.81
C VAL A 464 -8.82 38.84 15.45
N ASP A 465 -9.37 37.90 16.23
CA ASP A 465 -10.59 38.13 17.00
C ASP A 465 -10.39 39.16 18.12
N GLU A 466 -9.25 39.11 18.82
CA GLU A 466 -8.86 40.15 19.78
C GLU A 466 -8.74 41.54 19.11
N GLU A 467 -8.07 41.62 17.96
CA GLU A 467 -7.92 42.87 17.20
C GLU A 467 -9.26 43.41 16.68
N LEU A 468 -10.16 42.54 16.20
CA LEU A 468 -11.51 42.92 15.78
C LEU A 468 -12.37 43.41 16.94
N ASN A 469 -12.26 42.77 18.11
CA ASN A 469 -13.00 43.18 19.30
C ASN A 469 -12.50 44.52 19.84
N ALA A 470 -11.21 44.83 19.71
CA ALA A 470 -10.64 46.13 20.10
C ALA A 470 -11.08 47.28 19.18
N LEU A 471 -11.40 46.99 17.91
CA LEU A 471 -11.84 47.98 16.92
C LEU A 471 -13.36 48.20 16.88
N LYS A 472 -14.16 47.31 17.49
CA LYS A 472 -15.60 47.49 17.63
C LYS A 472 -15.91 48.37 18.84
N PRO A 473 -16.89 49.29 18.77
CA PRO A 473 -17.37 50.00 19.94
C PRO A 473 -17.91 48.99 20.98
N PRO A 474 -17.72 49.21 22.30
CA PRO A 474 -18.31 48.36 23.33
C PRO A 474 -19.83 48.31 23.19
N ASP A 475 -20.42 47.13 23.41
CA ASP A 475 -21.88 46.96 23.49
C ASP A 475 -22.46 47.91 24.55
N GLY A 476 -23.19 48.94 24.11
CA GLY A 476 -23.81 49.94 24.99
C GLY A 476 -23.52 51.41 24.68
N ALA A 477 -22.89 51.77 23.55
CA ALA A 477 -22.78 53.17 23.13
C ALA A 477 -24.18 53.74 22.77
N PRO A 478 -24.72 54.74 23.50
CA PRO A 478 -26.05 55.30 23.22
C PRO A 478 -25.96 56.16 21.95
N GLY A 479 -26.57 55.73 20.85
CA GLY A 479 -26.67 56.60 19.67
C GLY A 479 -27.06 55.99 18.33
N LEU A 480 -27.08 54.67 18.15
CA LEU A 480 -27.58 54.04 16.93
C LEU A 480 -28.50 52.86 17.31
N GLY A 481 -29.80 53.12 17.23
CA GLY A 481 -30.86 52.21 17.63
C GLY A 481 -30.93 50.94 16.80
N GLU A 482 -31.47 49.92 17.45
CA GLU A 482 -31.87 48.61 16.97
C GLU A 482 -32.49 48.64 15.55
N GLY A 483 -31.84 47.97 14.60
CA GLY A 483 -32.39 47.85 13.24
C GLY A 483 -31.38 47.37 12.18
N ALA A 484 -30.66 46.28 12.42
CA ALA A 484 -29.82 45.63 11.39
C ALA A 484 -30.10 44.13 11.30
N ASN A 485 -31.38 43.76 11.39
CA ASN A 485 -31.91 42.48 10.92
C ASN A 485 -33.15 42.78 10.05
N THR A 486 -32.91 43.41 8.90
CA THR A 486 -33.88 43.45 7.80
C THR A 486 -33.15 43.20 6.51
N THR A 487 -33.57 42.12 5.86
CA THR A 487 -33.41 41.82 4.44
C THR A 487 -33.43 43.08 3.59
N VAL A 488 -32.43 43.23 2.74
CA VAL A 488 -32.42 44.22 1.66
C VAL A 488 -33.51 43.84 0.67
N ASP A 489 -34.70 44.45 0.82
CA ASP A 489 -35.70 44.48 -0.25
C ASP A 489 -35.28 45.53 -1.28
N ASN A 490 -35.03 45.08 -2.51
CA ASN A 490 -34.59 45.88 -3.64
C ASN A 490 -35.75 46.62 -4.36
N GLU A 491 -36.87 46.89 -3.68
CA GLU A 491 -38.08 47.47 -4.30
C GLU A 491 -38.46 48.88 -3.82
N LEU A 492 -37.56 49.62 -3.16
CA LEU A 492 -37.81 51.01 -2.73
C LEU A 492 -36.76 52.00 -3.24
N LEU A 493 -36.44 51.92 -4.53
CA LEU A 493 -35.74 52.96 -5.29
C LEU A 493 -36.72 53.59 -6.28
N ASP A 494 -37.68 54.37 -5.78
CA ASP A 494 -38.35 55.42 -6.56
C ASP A 494 -39.24 56.23 -5.60
N GLU A 495 -38.65 57.21 -4.92
CA GLU A 495 -39.44 58.38 -4.52
C GLU A 495 -38.56 59.63 -4.46
N ALA A 496 -39.01 60.65 -5.18
CA ALA A 496 -38.30 61.84 -5.52
C ALA A 496 -38.02 62.74 -4.31
N THR A 497 -36.81 63.30 -4.31
CA THR A 497 -36.47 64.67 -3.91
C THR A 497 -37.61 65.50 -3.26
N GLN A 498 -37.66 65.52 -1.93
CA GLN A 498 -38.19 66.67 -1.19
C GLN A 498 -37.16 67.11 -0.15
N ILE A 499 -36.45 68.17 -0.50
CA ILE A 499 -35.61 68.93 0.42
C ILE A 499 -36.55 69.85 1.22
N GLU A 500 -36.95 69.44 2.42
CA GLU A 500 -37.42 70.40 3.42
C GLU A 500 -36.21 71.00 4.13
N GLN A 501 -35.91 72.26 3.79
CA GLN A 501 -34.95 73.10 4.49
C GLN A 501 -35.47 73.42 5.89
N SER A 502 -34.82 72.87 6.92
CA SER A 502 -34.80 73.46 8.26
C SER A 502 -33.40 74.02 8.53
N PRO A 503 -33.27 75.26 9.04
CA PRO A 503 -32.01 76.00 9.04
C PRO A 503 -31.07 75.47 10.13
N GLN A 504 -30.10 74.64 9.77
CA GLN A 504 -28.93 74.40 10.61
C GLN A 504 -28.00 75.61 10.54
N LYS A 505 -27.65 76.16 11.71
CA LYS A 505 -26.67 77.24 11.89
C LYS A 505 -25.38 76.92 11.11
N PRO A 506 -24.70 77.93 10.51
CA PRO A 506 -23.46 77.69 9.80
C PRO A 506 -22.41 77.13 10.78
N MET A 507 -21.99 75.88 10.56
CA MET A 507 -20.85 75.27 11.26
C MET A 507 -19.62 76.14 11.06
N THR A 508 -18.93 76.46 12.16
CA THR A 508 -17.61 77.09 12.16
C THR A 508 -16.59 76.19 11.45
N ASP A 509 -15.59 76.78 10.80
CA ASP A 509 -14.59 76.01 10.01
C ASP A 509 -13.85 74.94 10.84
N GLU A 510 -13.74 75.15 12.16
CA GLU A 510 -13.19 74.21 13.15
C GLU A 510 -14.06 72.95 13.32
N GLN A 511 -15.39 73.10 13.32
CA GLN A 511 -16.33 71.96 13.41
C GLN A 511 -16.36 71.15 12.11
N LYS A 512 -16.16 71.80 10.95
CA LYS A 512 -16.02 71.10 9.66
C LYS A 512 -14.71 70.30 9.59
N PHE A 513 -13.61 70.84 10.12
CA PHE A 513 -12.33 70.14 10.18
C PHE A 513 -12.40 68.92 11.11
N GLU A 514 -13.03 69.04 12.29
CA GLU A 514 -13.24 67.94 13.24
C GLU A 514 -14.17 66.85 12.67
N ALA A 515 -15.24 67.24 11.96
CA ALA A 515 -16.14 66.31 11.29
C ALA A 515 -15.45 65.54 10.14
N VAL A 516 -14.61 66.21 9.35
CA VAL A 516 -13.79 65.57 8.31
C VAL A 516 -12.74 64.63 8.92
N ARG A 517 -12.14 65.00 10.07
CA ARG A 517 -11.20 64.12 10.80
C ARG A 517 -11.90 62.86 11.32
N LYS A 518 -13.07 63.02 11.95
CA LYS A 518 -13.87 61.90 12.48
C LYS A 518 -14.37 60.98 11.37
N ALA A 519 -14.86 61.53 10.25
CA ALA A 519 -15.26 60.74 9.09
C ALA A 519 -14.08 59.97 8.46
N ARG A 520 -12.86 60.53 8.50
CA ARG A 520 -11.65 59.86 8.03
C ARG A 520 -11.19 58.74 8.99
N GLU A 521 -11.34 58.93 10.30
CA GLU A 521 -11.09 57.89 11.32
C GLU A 521 -12.12 56.76 11.24
N GLU A 522 -13.41 57.07 11.06
CA GLU A 522 -14.49 56.09 10.85
C GLU A 522 -14.30 55.32 9.54
N ALA A 523 -13.89 55.97 8.45
CA ALA A 523 -13.55 55.29 7.20
C ALA A 523 -12.33 54.36 7.35
N ALA A 524 -11.29 54.80 8.07
CA ALA A 524 -10.08 54.00 8.30
C ALA A 524 -10.35 52.79 9.22
N THR A 525 -11.18 52.95 10.25
CA THR A 525 -11.61 51.85 11.12
C THR A 525 -12.50 50.86 10.36
N SER A 526 -13.41 51.34 9.50
CA SER A 526 -14.23 50.48 8.63
C SER A 526 -13.38 49.65 7.66
N GLU A 527 -12.38 50.26 6.99
CA GLU A 527 -11.45 49.55 6.11
C GLU A 527 -10.60 48.51 6.87
N ALA A 528 -10.15 48.84 8.09
CA ALA A 528 -9.41 47.93 8.95
C ALA A 528 -10.27 46.73 9.39
N ILE A 529 -11.54 46.98 9.77
CA ILE A 529 -12.51 45.94 10.11
C ILE A 529 -12.75 45.02 8.92
N GLU A 530 -12.89 45.54 7.71
CA GLU A 530 -13.09 44.71 6.51
C GLU A 530 -11.89 43.79 6.23
N LYS A 531 -10.67 44.33 6.27
CA LYS A 531 -9.43 43.54 6.09
C LYS A 531 -9.27 42.45 7.14
N LEU A 532 -9.52 42.77 8.41
CA LEU A 532 -9.46 41.80 9.49
C LEU A 532 -10.58 40.76 9.37
N THR A 533 -11.78 41.14 8.93
CA THR A 533 -12.89 40.21 8.68
C THR A 533 -12.56 39.22 7.56
N LEU A 534 -11.94 39.68 6.47
CA LEU A 534 -11.45 38.80 5.40
C LEU A 534 -10.35 37.85 5.90
N THR A 535 -9.44 38.35 6.75
CA THR A 535 -8.38 37.55 7.36
C THR A 535 -8.94 36.49 8.31
N LYS A 536 -9.93 36.86 9.14
CA LYS A 536 -10.69 35.95 10.01
C LYS A 536 -11.35 34.84 9.19
N ARG A 537 -11.99 35.20 8.08
CA ARG A 537 -12.62 34.21 7.17
C ARG A 537 -11.58 33.24 6.62
N TYR A 538 -10.42 33.73 6.18
CA TYR A 538 -9.33 32.90 5.66
C TYR A 538 -8.80 31.91 6.72
N TYR A 539 -8.57 32.35 7.95
CA TYR A 539 -8.15 31.46 9.05
C TYR A 539 -9.24 30.46 9.44
N SER A 540 -10.50 30.89 9.46
CA SER A 540 -11.64 30.02 9.74
C SER A 540 -11.79 28.92 8.67
N GLU A 541 -11.61 29.25 7.40
CA GLU A 541 -11.61 28.28 6.30
C GLU A 541 -10.42 27.31 6.37
N ALA A 542 -9.23 27.80 6.74
CA ALA A 542 -8.06 26.95 6.95
C ALA A 542 -8.26 25.96 8.10
N LEU A 543 -8.81 26.41 9.23
CA LEU A 543 -9.12 25.55 10.37
C LEU A 543 -10.16 24.48 10.04
N LYS A 544 -11.23 24.82 9.31
CA LYS A 544 -12.22 23.84 8.84
C LYS A 544 -11.58 22.73 8.01
N PHE A 545 -10.60 23.07 7.17
CA PHE A 545 -9.86 22.08 6.39
C PHE A 545 -8.97 21.20 7.28
N ILE A 546 -8.24 21.82 8.20
CA ILE A 546 -7.35 21.09 9.15
C ILE A 546 -8.14 20.15 10.05
N ASP A 547 -9.33 20.55 10.52
CA ASP A 547 -10.17 19.72 11.38
C ASP A 547 -10.67 18.46 10.64
N VAL A 548 -11.05 18.58 9.35
CA VAL A 548 -11.37 17.41 8.51
C VAL A 548 -10.17 16.49 8.34
N LEU A 549 -8.97 17.04 8.17
CA LEU A 549 -7.75 16.24 8.09
C LEU A 549 -7.45 15.50 9.39
N HIS A 550 -7.70 16.12 10.55
CA HIS A 550 -7.53 15.46 11.85
C HIS A 550 -8.47 14.26 12.03
N GLU A 551 -9.75 14.40 11.65
CA GLU A 551 -10.70 13.30 11.64
C GLU A 551 -10.24 12.18 10.69
N ALA A 552 -9.88 12.54 9.46
CA ALA A 552 -9.39 11.59 8.47
C ALA A 552 -8.12 10.85 8.92
N THR A 553 -7.17 11.55 9.54
CA THR A 553 -5.89 11.00 10.02
C THR A 553 -6.13 9.85 11.01
N GLY A 554 -7.14 9.97 11.88
CA GLY A 554 -7.54 8.91 12.80
C GLY A 554 -7.93 7.63 12.08
N THR A 555 -8.79 7.74 11.06
CA THR A 555 -9.26 6.59 10.26
C THR A 555 -8.16 6.03 9.37
N VAL A 556 -7.35 6.87 8.71
CA VAL A 556 -6.19 6.41 7.91
C VAL A 556 -5.17 5.66 8.76
N CYS A 557 -4.97 6.05 10.03
CA CYS A 557 -4.10 5.33 10.96
C CYS A 557 -4.61 3.91 11.23
N GLN A 558 -5.93 3.71 11.26
CA GLN A 558 -6.51 2.36 11.37
C GLN A 558 -6.31 1.54 10.09
N LEU A 559 -6.42 2.18 8.92
CA LEU A 559 -6.24 1.54 7.60
C LEU A 559 -4.81 1.04 7.33
N LEU A 560 -3.79 1.50 8.08
CA LEU A 560 -2.46 0.86 8.11
C LEU A 560 -2.52 -0.62 8.50
N GLY A 561 -3.55 -1.03 9.24
CA GLY A 561 -3.81 -2.44 9.60
C GLY A 561 -4.71 -3.19 8.62
N SER A 562 -5.05 -2.61 7.47
CA SER A 562 -5.96 -3.23 6.48
C SER A 562 -5.39 -4.54 5.92
N ARG A 563 -6.28 -5.48 5.58
CA ARG A 563 -5.90 -6.70 4.86
C ARG A 563 -5.43 -6.38 3.44
N ASN A 564 -6.00 -5.34 2.82
CA ASN A 564 -5.61 -4.92 1.48
C ASN A 564 -4.34 -4.07 1.52
N LYS A 565 -3.27 -4.57 0.91
CA LYS A 565 -1.94 -3.93 0.92
C LYS A 565 -1.89 -2.64 0.11
N SER A 566 -2.75 -2.50 -0.90
CA SER A 566 -2.86 -1.26 -1.69
C SER A 566 -3.36 -0.08 -0.84
N GLU A 567 -4.25 -0.32 0.13
CA GLU A 567 -4.70 0.71 1.10
C GLU A 567 -3.56 1.10 2.05
N VAL A 568 -2.79 0.10 2.52
CA VAL A 568 -1.67 0.33 3.44
C VAL A 568 -0.60 1.22 2.80
N ILE A 569 -0.27 1.00 1.53
CA ILE A 569 0.73 1.82 0.81
C ILE A 569 0.26 3.27 0.68
N GLU A 570 -0.97 3.51 0.24
CA GLU A 570 -1.49 4.87 0.12
C GLU A 570 -1.63 5.56 1.49
N ALA A 571 -1.95 4.80 2.54
CA ALA A 571 -1.95 5.33 3.91
C ALA A 571 -0.54 5.76 4.36
N MET A 572 0.49 5.00 4.00
CA MET A 572 1.89 5.38 4.27
C MET A 572 2.29 6.66 3.55
N ASP A 573 1.92 6.78 2.27
CA ASP A 573 2.15 8.00 1.49
C ASP A 573 1.41 9.20 2.10
N TYR A 574 0.17 9.00 2.57
CA TYR A 574 -0.58 10.04 3.30
C TYR A 574 0.17 10.54 4.54
N PHE A 575 0.71 9.63 5.37
CA PHE A 575 1.48 10.03 6.56
C PHE A 575 2.82 10.68 6.20
N GLU A 576 3.48 10.26 5.12
CA GLU A 576 4.69 10.94 4.63
C GLU A 576 4.37 12.40 4.28
N ILE A 577 3.28 12.62 3.54
CA ILE A 577 2.81 13.93 3.13
C ILE A 577 2.39 14.75 4.34
N GLY A 578 1.61 14.18 5.26
CA GLY A 578 1.14 14.87 6.45
C GLY A 578 2.27 15.37 7.35
N ASP A 579 3.44 14.72 7.33
CA ASP A 579 4.62 15.15 8.10
C ASP A 579 5.24 16.40 7.52
N ALA A 580 5.41 16.45 6.20
CA ALA A 580 5.96 17.60 5.48
C ALA A 580 5.13 18.89 5.70
N TYR A 581 3.83 18.76 5.93
CA TYR A 581 2.89 19.86 6.21
C TYR A 581 2.58 20.04 7.71
N ASN A 582 3.24 19.26 8.58
CA ASN A 582 3.15 19.31 10.05
C ASN A 582 1.71 19.20 10.61
N ILE A 583 0.97 18.18 10.14
CA ILE A 583 -0.34 17.81 10.70
C ILE A 583 -0.13 17.16 12.09
N GLU A 584 -0.90 17.60 13.10
CA GLU A 584 -0.56 17.30 14.51
C GLU A 584 -0.63 15.81 14.88
N GLN A 585 -1.60 15.08 14.35
CA GLN A 585 -1.80 13.66 14.65
C GLN A 585 -0.93 12.71 13.80
N ASN A 586 -0.11 13.26 12.90
CA ASN A 586 0.60 12.48 11.89
C ASN A 586 1.67 11.53 12.49
N LYS A 587 2.34 11.96 13.57
CA LYS A 587 3.40 11.18 14.24
C LYS A 587 2.92 9.84 14.80
N VAL A 588 1.64 9.74 15.16
CA VAL A 588 1.04 8.48 15.63
C VAL A 588 0.99 7.46 14.49
N GLY A 589 0.61 7.89 13.29
CA GLY A 589 0.62 7.06 12.09
C GLY A 589 2.03 6.62 11.70
N ILE A 590 3.00 7.55 11.68
CA ILE A 590 4.40 7.22 11.39
C ILE A 590 4.93 6.15 12.33
N ARG A 591 4.71 6.28 13.66
CA ARG A 591 5.10 5.26 14.63
C ARG A 591 4.42 3.92 14.39
N ARG A 592 3.12 3.93 14.04
CA ARG A 592 2.37 2.70 13.73
C ARG A 592 2.89 2.01 12.46
N MET A 593 3.32 2.77 11.46
CA MET A 593 3.92 2.24 10.23
C MET A 593 5.17 1.40 10.50
N LEU A 594 5.92 1.68 11.57
CA LEU A 594 7.14 0.94 11.91
C LEU A 594 6.91 -0.57 12.06
N ARG A 595 5.74 -0.97 12.57
CA ARG A 595 5.37 -2.38 12.74
C ARG A 595 5.13 -3.09 11.40
N LEU A 596 4.92 -2.36 10.31
CA LEU A 596 4.69 -2.93 8.98
C LEU A 596 5.94 -3.59 8.38
N ILE A 597 7.13 -3.41 8.98
CA ILE A 597 8.36 -4.10 8.59
C ILE A 597 8.22 -5.63 8.66
N TRP A 598 7.32 -6.12 9.52
CA TRP A 598 7.02 -7.54 9.70
C TRP A 598 5.96 -8.06 8.72
N THR A 599 5.29 -7.17 7.98
CA THR A 599 4.22 -7.53 7.06
C THR A 599 4.81 -8.02 5.74
N LYS A 600 4.45 -9.24 5.35
CA LYS A 600 4.80 -9.84 4.05
C LYS A 600 3.65 -9.64 3.06
N GLY A 601 3.98 -9.36 1.80
CA GLY A 601 3.02 -9.24 0.70
C GLY A 601 3.23 -7.99 -0.16
N ASN A 602 2.75 -8.09 -1.41
CA ASN A 602 2.79 -7.01 -2.40
C ASN A 602 1.39 -6.41 -2.56
N SER A 603 1.31 -5.15 -2.95
CA SER A 603 0.07 -4.52 -3.39
C SER A 603 -0.31 -4.98 -4.80
N ASP A 604 -1.51 -4.60 -5.24
CA ASP A 604 -1.98 -4.84 -6.62
C ASP A 604 -1.07 -4.19 -7.69
N GLU A 605 -0.30 -3.16 -7.29
CA GLU A 605 0.68 -2.47 -8.14
C GLU A 605 2.07 -3.14 -8.14
N GLY A 606 2.24 -4.25 -7.41
CA GLY A 606 3.49 -4.99 -7.32
C GLY A 606 4.52 -4.43 -6.33
N LYS A 607 4.21 -3.33 -5.62
CA LYS A 607 5.08 -2.77 -4.58
C LYS A 607 4.96 -3.58 -3.28
N GLY A 608 6.09 -3.98 -2.70
CA GLY A 608 6.12 -4.65 -1.41
C GLY A 608 5.89 -3.66 -0.27
N VAL A 609 5.06 -4.02 0.72
CA VAL A 609 4.81 -3.15 1.90
C VAL A 609 6.12 -2.86 2.64
N GLN A 610 6.97 -3.89 2.79
CA GLN A 610 8.26 -3.76 3.48
C GLN A 610 9.23 -2.82 2.75
N SER A 611 9.34 -2.93 1.41
CA SER A 611 10.24 -2.06 0.64
C SER A 611 9.73 -0.62 0.64
N HIS A 612 8.42 -0.43 0.46
CA HIS A 612 7.81 0.90 0.50
C HIS A 612 7.98 1.56 1.88
N LEU A 613 7.93 0.80 2.97
CA LEU A 613 8.20 1.32 4.31
C LEU A 613 9.63 1.84 4.46
N ILE A 614 10.60 1.07 3.95
CA ILE A 614 12.00 1.48 3.94
C ILE A 614 12.16 2.78 3.16
N ASP A 615 11.55 2.88 1.99
CA ASP A 615 11.61 4.08 1.14
C ASP A 615 11.00 5.30 1.83
N VAL A 616 9.83 5.15 2.47
CA VAL A 616 9.16 6.24 3.21
C VAL A 616 10.00 6.67 4.42
N TYR A 617 10.52 5.73 5.22
CA TYR A 617 11.38 6.08 6.36
C TYR A 617 12.71 6.70 5.94
N LYS A 618 13.25 6.27 4.79
CA LYS A 618 14.43 6.87 4.17
C LYS A 618 14.19 8.36 3.88
N ARG A 619 13.10 8.70 3.19
CA ARG A 619 12.74 10.09 2.88
C ARG A 619 12.44 10.92 4.13
N LEU A 620 11.72 10.35 5.10
CA LEU A 620 11.33 11.06 6.33
C LEU A 620 12.50 11.36 7.27
N PHE A 621 13.42 10.41 7.47
CA PHE A 621 14.40 10.50 8.56
C PHE A 621 15.85 10.43 8.10
N PHE A 622 16.13 9.80 6.96
CA PHE A 622 17.50 9.42 6.54
C PHE A 622 17.97 10.09 5.25
N GLU A 623 17.17 11.00 4.69
CA GLU A 623 17.58 11.91 3.62
C GLU A 623 17.68 13.33 4.21
N ALA A 624 18.83 13.96 3.99
CA ALA A 624 19.05 15.34 4.39
C ALA A 624 18.69 16.28 3.24
N PRO A 625 18.32 17.55 3.53
CA PRO A 625 18.11 18.54 2.48
C PRO A 625 19.35 18.71 1.59
N ASP A 626 19.16 18.91 0.28
CA ASP A 626 20.26 19.04 -0.70
C ASP A 626 21.21 20.24 -0.43
N SER A 627 20.77 21.20 0.40
CA SER A 627 21.58 22.34 0.83
C SER A 627 22.65 22.00 1.87
N PHE A 628 22.59 20.81 2.48
CA PHE A 628 23.49 20.44 3.56
C PHE A 628 24.82 19.91 3.01
N SER A 629 25.92 20.28 3.68
CA SER A 629 27.20 19.64 3.40
C SER A 629 27.14 18.14 3.78
N SER A 630 28.02 17.31 3.22
CA SER A 630 28.07 15.87 3.57
C SER A 630 28.21 15.63 5.09
N ASN A 631 28.93 16.51 5.79
CA ASN A 631 29.07 16.46 7.25
C ASN A 631 27.77 16.86 7.97
N ASP A 632 27.11 17.93 7.54
CA ASP A 632 25.85 18.39 8.14
C ASP A 632 24.70 17.43 7.87
N ALA A 633 24.67 16.83 6.68
CA ALA A 633 23.76 15.75 6.32
C ALA A 633 23.95 14.54 7.26
N ALA A 634 25.20 14.13 7.50
CA ALA A 634 25.49 13.03 8.42
C ALA A 634 25.07 13.37 9.87
N ASN A 635 25.28 14.61 10.33
CA ASN A 635 24.84 15.05 11.65
C ASN A 635 23.30 15.06 11.76
N PHE A 636 22.61 15.50 10.71
CA PHE A 636 21.15 15.52 10.63
C PHE A 636 20.55 14.12 10.71
N ILE A 637 21.05 13.20 9.88
CA ILE A 637 20.61 11.80 9.85
C ILE A 637 20.88 11.13 11.20
N ALA A 638 22.09 11.28 11.76
CA ALA A 638 22.42 10.69 13.06
C ALA A 638 21.50 11.21 14.18
N ARG A 639 21.18 12.51 14.18
CA ARG A 639 20.25 13.11 15.15
C ARG A 639 18.84 12.54 14.99
N ASN A 640 18.36 12.37 13.75
CA ASN A 640 17.03 11.81 13.49
C ASN A 640 16.96 10.34 13.91
N MET A 641 17.96 9.53 13.61
CA MET A 641 18.06 8.13 14.06
C MET A 641 17.99 8.03 15.59
N ILE A 642 18.72 8.90 16.30
CA ILE A 642 18.66 8.96 17.77
C ILE A 642 17.27 9.37 18.23
N SER A 643 16.64 10.36 17.58
CA SER A 643 15.31 10.85 17.96
C SER A 643 14.21 9.79 17.84
N LEU A 644 14.34 8.85 16.89
CA LEU A 644 13.41 7.72 16.73
C LEU A 644 13.40 6.79 17.94
N THR A 645 14.46 6.78 18.75
CA THR A 645 14.52 6.00 20.00
C THR A 645 13.76 6.66 21.15
N PHE A 646 13.39 7.93 21.03
CA PHE A 646 12.80 8.70 22.15
C PHE A 646 11.32 8.37 22.34
N GLY A 647 10.97 7.91 23.53
CA GLY A 647 9.61 7.51 23.87
C GLY A 647 9.12 6.28 23.10
N ALA A 648 10.03 5.54 22.45
CA ALA A 648 9.70 4.30 21.76
C ALA A 648 9.41 3.18 22.78
N THR A 649 8.33 2.46 22.54
CA THR A 649 8.00 1.24 23.29
C THR A 649 8.98 0.12 22.94
N PRO A 650 9.13 -0.92 23.79
CA PRO A 650 10.01 -2.05 23.47
C PRO A 650 9.68 -2.72 22.12
N ALA A 651 8.40 -2.83 21.76
CA ALA A 651 7.97 -3.40 20.48
C ALA A 651 8.32 -2.51 19.28
N GLU A 652 8.24 -1.18 19.45
CA GLU A 652 8.69 -0.23 18.43
C GLU A 652 10.21 -0.30 18.26
N LEU A 653 10.98 -0.41 19.35
CA LEU A 653 12.44 -0.60 19.26
C LEU A 653 12.81 -1.89 18.52
N THR A 654 12.11 -3.00 18.75
CA THR A 654 12.33 -4.26 17.99
C THR A 654 12.02 -4.07 16.50
N SER A 655 10.98 -3.30 16.17
CA SER A 655 10.64 -3.02 14.77
C SER A 655 11.63 -2.05 14.13
N LEU A 656 12.12 -1.05 14.88
CA LEU A 656 13.20 -0.15 14.45
C LEU A 656 14.50 -0.91 14.20
N GLU A 657 14.83 -1.87 15.07
CA GLU A 657 15.99 -2.74 14.89
C GLU A 657 15.91 -3.51 13.57
N GLN A 658 14.75 -4.13 13.28
CA GLN A 658 14.55 -4.86 12.04
C GLN A 658 14.65 -3.93 10.81
N LEU A 659 14.09 -2.72 10.90
CA LEU A 659 14.19 -1.70 9.85
C LEU A 659 15.66 -1.32 9.58
N LEU A 660 16.38 -0.88 10.61
CA LEU A 660 17.77 -0.44 10.49
C LEU A 660 18.71 -1.57 10.08
N SER A 661 18.49 -2.79 10.57
CA SER A 661 19.25 -3.97 10.15
C SER A 661 19.08 -4.25 8.66
N THR A 662 17.83 -4.18 8.17
CA THR A 662 17.52 -4.38 6.74
C THR A 662 18.14 -3.27 5.88
N MET A 663 18.05 -2.02 6.31
CA MET A 663 18.66 -0.88 5.62
C MET A 663 20.19 -0.97 5.56
N MET A 664 20.82 -1.42 6.64
CA MET A 664 22.27 -1.62 6.69
C MET A 664 22.71 -2.74 5.75
N LYS A 665 21.97 -3.87 5.68
CA LYS A 665 22.23 -4.95 4.71
C LYS A 665 22.09 -4.48 3.25
N GLN A 666 21.24 -3.50 2.98
CA GLN A 666 21.06 -2.90 1.65
C GLN A 666 22.09 -1.78 1.34
N GLY A 667 22.97 -1.43 2.28
CA GLY A 667 23.97 -0.38 2.11
C GLY A 667 23.40 1.05 2.08
N LEU A 668 22.22 1.27 2.66
CA LEU A 668 21.54 2.58 2.64
C LEU A 668 22.07 3.57 3.69
N ILE A 669 22.90 3.11 4.64
CA ILE A 669 23.41 3.91 5.76
C ILE A 669 24.91 4.16 5.54
N PRO A 670 25.33 5.41 5.28
CA PRO A 670 26.74 5.75 5.04
C PRO A 670 27.60 5.60 6.31
N GLU A 671 28.87 5.22 6.14
CA GLU A 671 29.84 5.08 7.24
C GLU A 671 30.06 6.40 8.01
N VAL A 672 29.97 7.54 7.33
CA VAL A 672 30.11 8.86 7.97
C VAL A 672 29.03 9.08 9.03
N VAL A 673 27.80 8.57 8.81
CA VAL A 673 26.71 8.64 9.80
C VAL A 673 27.05 7.78 11.03
N ILE A 674 27.63 6.60 10.83
CA ILE A 674 28.07 5.70 11.90
C ILE A 674 29.16 6.38 12.75
N ALA A 675 30.13 7.04 12.11
CA ALA A 675 31.16 7.81 12.80
C ALA A 675 30.55 8.95 13.64
N LYS A 676 29.50 9.63 13.15
CA LYS A 676 28.77 10.64 13.94
C LYS A 676 28.02 10.05 15.13
N LEU A 677 27.41 8.87 15.00
CA LEU A 677 26.77 8.18 16.11
C LEU A 677 27.79 7.83 17.22
N TRP A 678 28.97 7.33 16.85
CA TRP A 678 30.07 7.08 17.79
C TRP A 678 30.58 8.37 18.44
N GLN A 679 30.69 9.46 17.66
CA GLN A 679 31.06 10.76 18.17
C GLN A 679 30.06 11.23 19.25
N VAL A 680 28.76 11.11 19.01
CA VAL A 680 27.70 11.47 19.99
C VAL A 680 27.77 10.58 21.23
N TYR A 681 27.98 9.27 21.08
CA TYR A 681 28.09 8.36 22.22
C TYR A 681 29.31 8.69 23.11
N GLY A 682 30.49 8.88 22.50
CA GLY A 682 31.77 9.03 23.18
C GLY A 682 32.12 10.42 23.73
N VAL A 683 31.28 11.45 23.56
CA VAL A 683 31.56 12.82 24.00
C VAL A 683 31.86 12.89 25.51
N GLN A 684 33.03 13.43 25.86
CA GLN A 684 33.45 13.62 27.27
C GLN A 684 33.39 15.09 27.75
N LYS A 685 33.67 16.05 26.87
CA LYS A 685 33.90 17.46 27.25
C LYS A 685 32.65 18.36 27.22
N ARG A 686 31.57 17.93 26.55
CA ARG A 686 30.31 18.68 26.44
C ARG A 686 29.19 17.93 27.14
N GLU A 687 28.32 18.66 27.82
CA GLU A 687 27.09 18.09 28.37
C GLU A 687 26.18 17.73 27.19
N ILE A 688 25.89 16.42 27.07
CA ILE A 688 24.90 15.90 26.13
C ILE A 688 23.76 15.29 26.93
N SER A 689 22.56 15.31 26.37
CA SER A 689 21.42 14.69 27.04
C SER A 689 21.67 13.20 27.26
N ARG A 690 21.32 12.70 28.46
CA ARG A 690 21.37 11.26 28.77
C ARG A 690 20.59 10.45 27.74
N THR A 691 19.45 10.97 27.27
CA THR A 691 18.63 10.31 26.24
C THR A 691 19.34 10.23 24.88
N GLN A 692 20.07 11.26 24.47
CA GLN A 692 20.84 11.25 23.22
C GLN A 692 21.97 10.22 23.28
N ARG A 693 22.70 10.15 24.40
CA ARG A 693 23.76 9.16 24.59
C ARG A 693 23.21 7.73 24.59
N ARG A 694 22.08 7.50 25.28
CA ARG A 694 21.36 6.21 25.25
C ARG A 694 20.92 5.86 23.83
N GLY A 695 20.27 6.79 23.13
CA GLY A 695 19.79 6.57 21.76
C GLY A 695 20.91 6.25 20.78
N ALA A 696 22.08 6.89 20.91
CA ALA A 696 23.23 6.62 20.06
C ALA A 696 23.70 5.16 20.16
N ILE A 697 23.87 4.62 21.38
CA ILE A 697 24.29 3.22 21.55
C ILE A 697 23.20 2.21 21.18
N ILE A 698 21.93 2.56 21.37
CA ILE A 698 20.80 1.75 20.92
C ILE A 698 20.85 1.58 19.40
N VAL A 699 20.98 2.69 18.66
CA VAL A 699 21.08 2.68 17.19
C VAL A 699 22.33 1.95 16.72
N LEU A 700 23.50 2.24 17.31
CA LEU A 700 24.75 1.53 16.97
C LEU A 700 24.63 0.02 17.19
N GLY A 701 24.02 -0.38 18.31
CA GLY A 701 23.67 -1.77 18.55
C GLY A 701 22.80 -2.33 17.44
N MET A 702 21.70 -1.66 17.08
CA MET A 702 20.77 -2.11 16.02
C MET A 702 21.48 -2.32 14.68
N LEU A 703 22.35 -1.40 14.28
CA LEU A 703 23.16 -1.52 13.06
C LEU A 703 24.15 -2.69 13.13
N ALA A 704 24.73 -2.93 14.29
CA ALA A 704 25.67 -4.03 14.52
C ALA A 704 25.05 -5.43 14.35
N THR A 705 23.72 -5.56 14.35
CA THR A 705 23.06 -6.84 14.02
C THR A 705 23.26 -7.25 12.56
N ALA A 706 23.42 -6.27 11.67
CA ALA A 706 23.66 -6.49 10.25
C ALA A 706 25.15 -6.53 9.94
N ASN A 707 25.94 -5.64 10.53
CA ASN A 707 27.39 -5.60 10.38
C ASN A 707 28.10 -5.51 11.75
N PRO A 708 28.63 -6.62 12.28
CA PRO A 708 29.36 -6.64 13.56
C PRO A 708 30.62 -5.76 13.60
N GLU A 709 31.23 -5.43 12.46
CA GLU A 709 32.48 -4.63 12.41
C GLU A 709 32.30 -3.23 13.03
N ILE A 710 31.08 -2.68 12.98
CA ILE A 710 30.71 -1.39 13.55
C ILE A 710 31.07 -1.28 15.04
N VAL A 711 30.91 -2.38 15.79
CA VAL A 711 31.17 -2.41 17.24
C VAL A 711 32.54 -2.97 17.61
N VAL A 712 33.17 -3.75 16.71
CA VAL A 712 34.52 -4.28 16.92
C VAL A 712 35.57 -3.15 16.96
N GLY A 713 35.43 -2.15 16.08
CA GLY A 713 36.39 -1.04 16.00
C GLY A 713 36.41 -0.10 17.22
N GLU A 714 35.31 -0.04 17.99
CA GLU A 714 35.09 1.00 19.02
C GLU A 714 34.90 0.42 20.44
N MET A 715 35.49 -0.75 20.72
CA MET A 715 35.42 -1.40 22.04
C MET A 715 35.94 -0.51 23.17
N GLU A 716 37.00 0.27 22.93
CA GLU A 716 37.57 1.19 23.91
C GLU A 716 36.57 2.30 24.30
N THR A 717 35.86 2.87 23.32
CA THR A 717 34.86 3.91 23.54
C THR A 717 33.68 3.39 24.36
N MET A 718 33.25 2.15 24.12
CA MET A 718 32.24 1.45 24.92
C MET A 718 32.69 1.20 26.37
N LEU A 719 33.94 0.81 26.57
CA LEU A 719 34.50 0.61 27.92
C LEU A 719 34.56 1.90 28.72
N ARG A 720 35.08 2.97 28.11
CA ARG A 720 35.25 4.27 28.77
C ARG A 720 33.92 4.93 29.10
N THR A 721 32.94 4.80 28.21
CA THR A 721 31.64 5.48 28.35
C THR A 721 30.62 4.60 29.05
N GLY A 722 30.17 3.52 28.40
CA GLY A 722 29.06 2.69 28.85
C GLY A 722 29.38 1.73 29.99
N LEU A 723 30.63 1.30 30.15
CA LEU A 723 31.09 0.52 31.32
C LEU A 723 31.96 1.36 32.29
N GLY A 724 32.05 2.66 32.05
CA GLY A 724 32.80 3.63 32.85
C GLY A 724 31.91 4.40 33.83
N SER A 725 32.27 5.67 34.09
CA SER A 725 31.53 6.54 35.01
C SER A 725 30.09 6.80 34.56
N HIS A 726 29.89 6.99 33.24
CA HIS A 726 28.57 7.27 32.69
C HIS A 726 27.62 6.07 32.78
N GLY A 727 28.10 4.85 32.54
CA GLY A 727 27.32 3.63 32.74
C GLY A 727 26.91 3.39 34.20
N ARG A 728 27.77 3.75 35.15
CA ARG A 728 27.45 3.66 36.59
C ARG A 728 26.40 4.69 37.01
N ALA A 729 26.38 5.87 36.37
CA ALA A 729 25.35 6.89 36.59
C ALA A 729 24.03 6.58 35.88
N ASP A 730 24.07 5.75 34.83
CA ASP A 730 22.95 5.44 33.95
C ASP A 730 22.95 3.96 33.56
N LEU A 731 22.21 3.15 34.32
CA LEU A 731 22.16 1.71 34.15
C LEU A 731 21.57 1.29 32.79
N GLN A 732 20.64 2.05 32.22
CA GLN A 732 20.12 1.75 30.88
C GLN A 732 21.20 1.93 29.80
N LEU A 733 22.07 2.94 29.95
CA LEU A 733 23.22 3.11 29.05
C LEU A 733 24.16 1.90 29.14
N ALA A 734 24.45 1.43 30.35
CA ALA A 734 25.27 0.23 30.56
C ALA A 734 24.62 -1.01 29.92
N LYS A 735 23.31 -1.21 30.12
CA LYS A 735 22.54 -2.31 29.51
C LYS A 735 22.69 -2.34 27.99
N TYR A 736 22.45 -1.22 27.31
CA TYR A 736 22.56 -1.17 25.84
C TYR A 736 24.01 -1.26 25.34
N THR A 737 24.98 -0.81 26.14
CA THR A 737 26.40 -1.04 25.84
C THR A 737 26.75 -2.52 25.92
N CYS A 738 26.26 -3.26 26.93
CA CYS A 738 26.41 -4.72 27.00
C CYS A 738 25.75 -5.41 25.80
N ILE A 739 24.57 -4.95 25.38
CA ILE A 739 23.88 -5.48 24.18
C ILE A 739 24.72 -5.25 22.92
N ALA A 740 25.33 -4.07 22.75
CA ALA A 740 26.22 -3.78 21.63
C ALA A 740 27.49 -4.66 21.64
N LEU A 741 28.12 -4.82 22.81
CA LEU A 741 29.27 -5.72 22.99
C LEU A 741 28.94 -7.18 22.68
N ARG A 742 27.75 -7.66 23.06
CA ARG A 742 27.29 -9.02 22.74
C ARG A 742 27.22 -9.25 21.22
N ARG A 743 26.91 -8.21 20.43
CA ARG A 743 26.75 -8.30 18.96
C ARG A 743 28.07 -8.44 18.20
N ILE A 744 29.21 -8.31 18.90
CA ILE A 744 30.54 -8.60 18.32
C ILE A 744 30.63 -10.04 17.82
N ASN A 745 29.98 -10.98 18.52
CA ASN A 745 29.93 -12.39 18.14
C ASN A 745 28.48 -12.81 17.82
N PRO A 746 28.03 -12.71 16.55
CA PRO A 746 26.67 -13.08 16.18
C PRO A 746 26.40 -14.57 16.41
N SER A 747 25.18 -14.92 16.82
CA SER A 747 24.77 -16.31 17.08
C SER A 747 23.59 -16.74 16.18
N GLY A 748 23.42 -18.04 15.94
CA GLY A 748 22.27 -18.59 15.22
C GLY A 748 22.26 -18.31 13.71
N ARG A 749 21.09 -17.93 13.15
CA ARG A 749 20.95 -17.60 11.70
C ARG A 749 21.88 -16.49 11.23
N GLN A 750 22.16 -15.51 12.10
CA GLN A 750 23.04 -14.37 11.79
C GLN A 750 24.51 -14.79 11.66
N ALA A 751 24.94 -15.87 12.34
CA ALA A 751 26.30 -16.41 12.23
C ALA A 751 26.56 -17.11 10.88
N LYS A 752 25.52 -17.60 10.20
CA LYS A 752 25.65 -18.21 8.85
C LYS A 752 25.87 -17.19 7.74
N GLU A 753 25.43 -15.94 7.96
CA GLU A 753 25.54 -14.84 7.00
C GLU A 753 26.81 -14.00 7.21
N SER A 754 27.42 -14.04 8.40
CA SER A 754 28.63 -13.26 8.72
C SER A 754 29.89 -13.91 8.15
N THR A 755 30.64 -13.18 7.33
CA THR A 755 31.95 -13.59 6.80
C THR A 755 33.08 -13.51 7.82
N VAL A 756 32.88 -12.78 8.93
CA VAL A 756 33.90 -12.51 9.95
C VAL A 756 33.84 -13.55 11.08
N LYS A 757 34.93 -14.29 11.29
CA LYS A 757 35.12 -15.18 12.44
C LYS A 757 35.78 -14.40 13.58
N PHE A 758 35.00 -13.99 14.59
CA PHE A 758 35.55 -13.35 15.79
C PHE A 758 36.23 -14.39 16.69
N SER A 759 37.49 -14.15 17.07
CA SER A 759 38.18 -14.97 18.06
C SER A 759 37.78 -14.51 19.47
N ARG A 760 37.22 -15.43 20.26
CA ARG A 760 36.83 -15.16 21.65
C ARG A 760 38.02 -14.62 22.45
N LEU A 761 37.75 -13.68 23.34
CA LEU A 761 38.74 -12.97 24.15
C LEU A 761 39.21 -13.83 25.32
N PRO A 762 40.51 -13.74 25.69
CA PRO A 762 41.00 -14.33 26.93
C PRO A 762 40.41 -13.60 28.15
N ASN A 763 40.25 -14.31 29.26
CA ASN A 763 39.52 -13.83 30.44
C ASN A 763 40.17 -12.62 31.14
N ASP A 764 41.46 -12.38 30.90
CA ASP A 764 42.24 -11.24 31.40
C ASP A 764 41.95 -9.93 30.65
N HIS A 765 41.22 -10.00 29.52
CA HIS A 765 40.93 -8.83 28.71
C HIS A 765 40.08 -7.80 29.47
N ALA A 766 40.44 -6.51 29.34
CA ALA A 766 39.81 -5.41 30.08
C ALA A 766 38.28 -5.32 29.93
N VAL A 767 37.74 -5.74 28.77
CA VAL A 767 36.29 -5.79 28.52
C VAL A 767 35.58 -6.74 29.48
N LEU A 768 36.11 -7.95 29.66
CA LEU A 768 35.52 -8.97 30.53
C LEU A 768 35.62 -8.57 32.00
N SER A 769 36.75 -7.98 32.41
CA SER A 769 36.91 -7.41 33.76
C SER A 769 35.89 -6.29 34.02
N LYS A 770 35.66 -5.39 33.05
CA LYS A 770 34.66 -4.32 33.19
C LYS A 770 33.23 -4.84 33.22
N LEU A 771 32.90 -5.85 32.41
CA LEU A 771 31.61 -6.53 32.43
C LEU A 771 31.37 -7.26 33.75
N ALA A 772 32.39 -7.88 34.35
CA ALA A 772 32.29 -8.42 35.71
C ALA A 772 32.07 -7.29 36.73
N SER A 773 32.83 -6.19 36.64
CA SER A 773 32.70 -5.08 37.59
C SER A 773 31.33 -4.38 37.56
N ILE A 774 30.62 -4.38 36.43
CA ILE A 774 29.31 -3.74 36.32
C ILE A 774 28.20 -4.58 36.98
N THR A 775 28.34 -5.90 37.04
CA THR A 775 27.39 -6.77 37.77
C THR A 775 27.54 -6.61 39.28
N GLU A 776 28.73 -6.23 39.75
CA GLU A 776 29.04 -6.02 41.17
C GLU A 776 28.64 -4.64 41.70
N VAL A 777 28.18 -3.71 40.86
CA VAL A 777 27.80 -2.36 41.30
C VAL A 777 26.62 -2.43 42.28
N PRO A 778 26.75 -1.90 43.52
CA PRO A 778 25.65 -1.82 44.45
C PRO A 778 24.61 -0.84 43.92
N SER A 779 23.37 -1.31 43.76
CA SER A 779 22.26 -0.53 43.24
C SER A 779 20.94 -1.06 43.78
N ASP A 780 20.09 -0.16 44.26
CA ASP A 780 18.72 -0.49 44.70
C ASP A 780 17.71 -0.40 43.54
N SER A 781 18.17 0.06 42.37
CA SER A 781 17.33 0.19 41.17
C SER A 781 16.99 -1.18 40.56
N LYS A 782 15.71 -1.39 40.22
CA LYS A 782 15.24 -2.54 39.45
C LYS A 782 15.88 -2.63 38.05
N GLU A 783 16.45 -1.55 37.54
CA GLU A 783 17.14 -1.54 36.25
C GLU A 783 18.43 -2.38 36.26
N TRP A 784 19.02 -2.61 37.45
CA TRP A 784 20.22 -3.42 37.63
C TRP A 784 20.05 -4.84 37.09
N TYR A 785 18.89 -5.47 37.29
CA TYR A 785 18.62 -6.81 36.80
C TYR A 785 18.81 -6.92 35.28
N GLY A 786 18.35 -5.90 34.55
CA GLY A 786 18.53 -5.84 33.09
C GLY A 786 19.99 -5.62 32.67
N VAL A 787 20.78 -4.89 33.45
CA VAL A 787 22.23 -4.72 33.19
C VAL A 787 22.97 -6.02 33.46
N ALA A 788 22.74 -6.65 34.61
CA ALA A 788 23.39 -7.88 35.01
C ALA A 788 23.12 -9.01 34.00
N GLU A 789 21.86 -9.14 33.56
CA GLU A 789 21.47 -10.08 32.52
C GLU A 789 22.25 -9.86 31.22
N GLN A 790 22.28 -8.63 30.71
CA GLN A 790 22.97 -8.33 29.45
C GLN A 790 24.49 -8.40 29.57
N ALA A 791 25.06 -8.09 30.73
CA ALA A 791 26.49 -8.23 31.00
C ALA A 791 26.92 -9.71 31.00
N ILE A 792 26.19 -10.59 31.69
CA ILE A 792 26.44 -12.03 31.67
C ILE A 792 26.25 -12.59 30.25
N ASN A 793 25.19 -12.18 29.54
CA ASN A 793 25.00 -12.54 28.13
C ASN A 793 26.20 -12.14 27.26
N ALA A 794 26.76 -10.94 27.46
CA ALA A 794 27.92 -10.47 26.72
C ALA A 794 29.18 -11.30 27.07
N ILE A 795 29.40 -11.63 28.34
CA ILE A 795 30.49 -12.50 28.80
C ILE A 795 30.43 -13.86 28.08
N TYR A 796 29.28 -14.53 28.08
CA TYR A 796 29.10 -15.81 27.41
C TYR A 796 29.27 -15.75 25.89
N ALA A 797 29.01 -14.60 25.27
CA ALA A 797 29.18 -14.42 23.83
C ALA A 797 30.65 -14.18 23.42
N ILE A 798 31.43 -13.43 24.21
CA ILE A 798 32.76 -12.96 23.81
C ILE A 798 33.93 -13.63 24.52
N SER A 799 33.72 -14.30 25.67
CA SER A 799 34.78 -14.95 26.46
C SER A 799 35.15 -16.33 25.95
N LYS A 800 36.43 -16.73 26.05
CA LYS A 800 36.88 -18.12 25.81
C LYS A 800 36.37 -19.08 26.88
N HIS A 801 36.43 -18.69 28.15
CA HIS A 801 36.02 -19.51 29.30
C HIS A 801 35.01 -18.71 30.16
N PRO A 802 33.74 -18.59 29.73
CA PRO A 802 32.74 -17.80 30.45
C PRO A 802 32.33 -18.41 31.80
N ASP A 803 32.43 -19.73 31.93
CA ASP A 803 32.18 -20.53 33.13
C ASP A 803 33.05 -20.12 34.32
N THR A 804 34.36 -19.98 34.11
CA THR A 804 35.33 -19.58 35.15
C THR A 804 35.05 -18.14 35.63
N LEU A 805 34.86 -17.20 34.69
CA LEU A 805 34.57 -15.81 35.02
C LEU A 805 33.23 -15.65 35.76
N CYS A 806 32.18 -16.34 35.34
CA CYS A 806 30.88 -16.28 36.02
C CYS A 806 30.91 -16.96 37.40
N SER A 807 31.74 -18.00 37.57
CA SER A 807 31.99 -18.63 38.87
C SER A 807 32.65 -17.64 39.84
N ASP A 808 33.61 -16.85 39.38
CA ASP A 808 34.26 -15.81 40.18
C ASP A 808 33.27 -14.70 40.58
N ILE A 809 32.42 -14.25 39.66
CA ILE A 809 31.36 -13.28 39.94
C ILE A 809 30.42 -13.80 41.04
N ILE A 810 29.98 -15.05 40.96
CA ILE A 810 29.13 -15.66 42.00
C ILE A 810 29.87 -15.72 43.33
N ARG A 811 31.12 -16.22 43.36
CA ARG A 811 31.93 -16.31 44.58
C ARG A 811 32.14 -14.94 45.23
N HIS A 812 32.45 -13.91 44.46
CA HIS A 812 32.61 -12.55 44.94
C HIS A 812 31.30 -11.99 45.50
N LYS A 813 30.19 -12.13 44.76
CA LYS A 813 28.88 -11.64 45.21
C LYS A 813 28.41 -12.38 46.47
N THR A 814 28.61 -13.69 46.56
CA THR A 814 28.31 -14.49 47.77
C THR A 814 29.13 -14.00 48.96
N LYS A 815 30.43 -13.79 48.81
CA LYS A 815 31.26 -13.20 49.88
C LYS A 815 30.72 -11.84 50.31
N GLN A 816 30.28 -11.02 49.35
CA GLN A 816 29.74 -9.68 49.64
C GLN A 816 28.41 -9.72 50.40
N VAL A 817 27.53 -10.67 50.07
CA VAL A 817 26.19 -10.81 50.68
C VAL A 817 26.26 -11.47 52.06
N PHE A 818 27.16 -12.44 52.26
CA PHE A 818 27.27 -13.23 53.49
C PHE A 818 28.43 -12.81 54.42
N ALA A 819 29.28 -11.86 54.02
CA ALA A 819 30.28 -11.31 54.93
C ALA A 819 29.59 -10.57 56.09
N ALA A 820 29.86 -10.99 57.32
CA ALA A 820 29.43 -10.28 58.52
C ALA A 820 29.99 -8.84 58.51
N PRO A 821 29.23 -7.82 58.96
CA PRO A 821 29.76 -6.47 59.07
C PRO A 821 30.78 -6.43 60.22
N GLN A 822 32.06 -6.61 59.91
CA GLN A 822 33.11 -6.20 60.84
C GLN A 822 33.01 -4.68 61.00
N SER A 823 32.85 -4.28 62.26
CA SER A 823 33.02 -2.91 62.74
C SER A 823 34.10 -2.16 61.96
N ARG A 824 33.70 -1.16 61.16
CA ARG A 824 34.60 -0.06 60.79
C ARG A 824 34.88 0.75 62.06
N ALA A 825 35.73 0.21 62.93
CA ALA A 825 36.45 0.96 63.93
C ALA A 825 37.82 1.31 63.34
N GLY A 826 38.08 2.60 63.19
CA GLY A 826 39.43 3.15 63.01
C GLY A 826 39.93 3.29 61.57
N SER A 827 39.59 4.39 60.92
CA SER A 827 40.60 5.20 60.23
C SER A 827 40.17 6.67 60.20
N GLN A 828 41.07 7.50 60.70
CA GLN A 828 40.95 8.95 60.87
C GLN A 828 40.66 9.69 59.55
N PRO A 829 40.09 10.91 59.63
CA PRO A 829 39.80 11.73 58.46
C PRO A 829 41.11 12.31 57.89
N SER A 830 41.52 11.85 56.71
CA SER A 830 42.50 12.56 55.89
C SER A 830 41.80 13.65 55.10
N SER A 831 42.12 14.88 55.50
CA SER A 831 41.95 16.14 54.79
C SER A 831 42.31 16.07 53.30
N GLN A 832 41.46 16.62 52.43
CA GLN A 832 41.86 17.51 51.34
C GLN A 832 40.66 18.32 50.79
N PRO A 833 40.89 19.48 50.15
CA PRO A 833 40.11 20.69 50.35
C PRO A 833 39.04 20.93 49.28
N SER A 834 37.85 21.37 49.70
CA SER A 834 36.85 21.97 48.82
C SER A 834 37.01 23.48 48.78
N SER A 835 37.71 23.97 47.77
CA SER A 835 37.67 25.38 47.37
C SER A 835 36.46 25.64 46.48
N ARG A 836 35.47 26.38 46.98
CA ARG A 836 34.66 27.28 46.16
C ARG A 836 34.23 28.49 47.00
N PRO A 837 34.47 29.72 46.53
CA PRO A 837 34.28 30.92 47.33
C PRO A 837 32.81 31.33 47.42
N ALA A 838 32.53 32.06 48.50
CA ALA A 838 31.26 32.63 48.87
C ALA A 838 30.94 33.95 48.13
N SER A 839 29.64 34.24 48.05
CA SER A 839 29.03 35.58 48.10
C SER A 839 27.53 35.34 48.41
N ARG A 840 27.01 35.44 49.64
CA ARG A 840 26.83 36.55 50.60
C ARG A 840 25.53 37.35 50.35
N ASP A 841 24.90 37.70 51.47
CA ASP A 841 23.70 38.52 51.75
C ASP A 841 22.34 37.83 51.76
N GLU A 842 21.40 38.21 52.62
CA GLU A 842 21.34 38.51 54.06
C GLU A 842 19.82 38.56 54.39
N ASN A 843 19.43 38.09 55.60
CA ASN A 843 18.28 38.50 56.42
C ASN A 843 16.87 38.76 55.82
N GLN A 844 15.85 38.01 56.28
CA GLN A 844 14.87 38.47 57.30
C GLN A 844 13.75 37.44 57.55
N SER A 845 13.38 37.33 58.83
CA SER A 845 12.34 36.50 59.43
C SER A 845 11.18 37.38 59.94
N VAL A 846 9.91 37.02 59.69
CA VAL A 846 8.70 37.22 60.55
C VAL A 846 7.60 36.30 59.95
N GLU A 847 7.12 35.22 60.55
CA GLU A 847 6.20 34.97 61.70
C GLU A 847 4.72 35.38 61.57
N ALA A 848 3.87 34.44 62.04
CA ALA A 848 2.43 34.46 62.41
C ALA A 848 1.38 34.00 61.37
N SER A 849 0.37 33.17 61.66
CA SER A 849 0.02 32.23 62.76
C SER A 849 -1.35 31.54 62.45
N GLU A 850 -1.66 30.45 63.17
CA GLU A 850 -2.97 29.81 63.48
C GLU A 850 -3.57 28.80 62.47
N ASP A 851 -3.52 27.46 62.71
CA ASP A 851 -4.26 26.57 63.65
C ASP A 851 -5.64 26.13 63.04
N GLU A 852 -6.13 24.87 63.01
CA GLU A 852 -6.12 23.66 63.88
C GLU A 852 -6.20 22.37 62.98
N ASP A 853 -5.44 21.29 63.18
CA ASP A 853 -5.55 20.15 64.13
C ASP A 853 -6.44 18.98 63.60
N GLY A 854 -6.07 17.69 63.60
CA GLY A 854 -4.94 17.02 64.23
C GLY A 854 -4.51 15.73 63.50
N ASN A 855 -3.25 15.35 63.71
CA ASN A 855 -2.70 14.07 63.27
C ASN A 855 -1.97 13.45 64.47
N GLU A 856 -2.47 12.32 64.94
CA GLU A 856 -1.82 11.52 65.97
C GLU A 856 -0.43 11.09 65.49
N THR A 857 0.56 11.45 66.28
CA THR A 857 1.94 10.97 66.23
C THR A 857 1.99 9.44 66.31
N VAL A 858 2.21 8.78 65.16
CA VAL A 858 2.81 7.44 65.12
C VAL A 858 4.29 7.59 64.79
N VAL A 859 5.11 7.42 65.82
CA VAL A 859 6.56 7.26 65.74
C VAL A 859 6.85 6.03 64.83
N PRO A 860 7.63 6.14 63.73
CA PRO A 860 8.10 4.95 63.03
C PRO A 860 9.24 4.31 63.83
N PRO A 861 9.24 2.99 64.07
CA PRO A 861 10.35 2.33 64.74
C PRO A 861 11.60 2.37 63.84
N ALA A 862 12.62 3.07 64.31
CA ALA A 862 13.95 3.14 63.72
C ALA A 862 14.68 1.78 63.84
N SER A 863 14.43 0.84 62.91
CA SER A 863 15.26 -0.38 62.77
C SER A 863 15.19 -1.09 61.39
N GLN A 864 14.69 -0.44 60.32
CA GLN A 864 14.39 -1.14 59.04
C GLN A 864 15.39 -1.05 57.86
N PRO A 865 16.38 -0.13 57.75
CA PRO A 865 17.19 -0.05 56.52
C PRO A 865 18.07 -1.30 56.29
N LYS A 866 18.61 -1.89 57.36
CA LYS A 866 19.57 -3.02 57.28
C LYS A 866 18.96 -4.34 56.76
N LYS A 867 17.67 -4.60 57.02
CA LYS A 867 16.99 -5.84 56.55
C LYS A 867 16.68 -5.77 55.06
N ARG A 868 16.37 -4.57 54.57
CA ARG A 868 16.05 -4.32 53.15
C ARG A 868 17.30 -4.43 52.28
N ASP A 869 18.43 -3.90 52.72
CA ASP A 869 19.70 -3.99 51.98
C ASP A 869 20.18 -5.45 51.86
N ALA A 870 20.00 -6.25 52.93
CA ALA A 870 20.31 -7.67 52.91
C ALA A 870 19.38 -8.46 51.96
N ALA A 871 18.07 -8.14 51.94
CA ALA A 871 17.11 -8.76 51.01
C ALA A 871 17.42 -8.40 49.54
N ILE A 872 17.83 -7.15 49.27
CA ILE A 872 18.26 -6.71 47.95
C ILE A 872 19.54 -7.46 47.54
N GLY A 873 20.56 -7.50 48.41
CA GLY A 873 21.79 -8.24 48.13
C GLY A 873 21.56 -9.71 47.81
N LEU A 874 20.69 -10.38 48.59
CA LEU A 874 20.32 -11.78 48.34
C LEU A 874 19.52 -11.94 47.04
N SER A 875 18.57 -11.05 46.74
CA SER A 875 17.80 -11.09 45.48
C SER A 875 18.70 -10.93 44.24
N GLN A 876 19.71 -10.07 44.30
CA GLN A 876 20.70 -9.89 43.24
C GLN A 876 21.57 -11.13 43.04
N LEU A 877 22.00 -11.76 44.14
CA LEU A 877 22.79 -12.99 44.10
C LEU A 877 21.99 -14.13 43.46
N LEU A 878 20.76 -14.36 43.91
CA LEU A 878 19.89 -15.40 43.35
C LEU A 878 19.60 -15.16 41.87
N PHE A 879 19.41 -13.90 41.45
CA PHE A 879 19.23 -13.57 40.04
C PHE A 879 20.45 -13.94 39.17
N ILE A 880 21.66 -13.62 39.64
CA ILE A 880 22.92 -13.98 38.94
C ILE A 880 23.04 -15.50 38.83
N VAL A 881 22.87 -16.22 39.95
CA VAL A 881 22.95 -17.69 40.00
C VAL A 881 22.00 -18.32 38.99
N GLY A 882 20.72 -17.95 39.02
CA GLY A 882 19.73 -18.48 38.09
C GLY A 882 20.06 -18.13 36.63
N HIS A 883 20.52 -16.91 36.34
CA HIS A 883 20.85 -16.53 34.96
C HIS A 883 22.11 -17.22 34.44
N VAL A 884 23.15 -17.40 35.26
CA VAL A 884 24.35 -18.18 34.93
C VAL A 884 23.99 -19.64 34.66
N ALA A 885 23.10 -20.24 35.46
CA ALA A 885 22.64 -21.62 35.22
C ALA A 885 22.06 -21.81 33.80
N ILE A 886 21.13 -20.95 33.38
CA ILE A 886 20.56 -21.00 32.02
C ILE A 886 21.63 -20.75 30.96
N LYS A 887 22.51 -19.77 31.16
CA LYS A 887 23.56 -19.46 30.17
C LYS A 887 24.57 -20.58 30.04
N GLN A 888 24.82 -21.33 31.11
CA GLN A 888 25.66 -22.51 31.08
C GLN A 888 25.03 -23.62 30.23
N ILE A 889 23.72 -23.89 30.36
CA ILE A 889 23.03 -24.86 29.49
C ILE A 889 23.17 -24.46 28.03
N VAL A 890 22.85 -23.20 27.69
CA VAL A 890 22.97 -22.69 26.32
C VAL A 890 24.42 -22.79 25.82
N HIS A 891 25.41 -22.58 26.70
CA HIS A 891 26.81 -22.74 26.34
C HIS A 891 27.18 -24.20 26.05
N LEU A 892 26.67 -25.17 26.82
CA LEU A 892 26.86 -26.59 26.56
C LEU A 892 26.25 -26.98 25.20
N GLU A 893 25.03 -26.54 24.90
CA GLU A 893 24.38 -26.75 23.60
C GLU A 893 25.21 -26.15 22.45
N LEU A 894 25.75 -24.94 22.62
CA LEU A 894 26.63 -24.32 21.63
C LEU A 894 27.95 -25.08 21.45
N CYS A 895 28.51 -25.63 22.53
CA CYS A 895 29.70 -26.46 22.47
C CYS A 895 29.43 -27.77 21.72
N GLU A 896 28.26 -28.38 21.93
CA GLU A 896 27.79 -29.55 21.19
C GLU A 896 27.64 -29.24 19.69
N LEU A 897 26.98 -28.14 19.35
CA LEU A 897 26.83 -27.70 17.96
C LEU A 897 28.19 -27.37 17.31
N ASP A 898 29.09 -26.72 18.02
CA ASP A 898 30.43 -26.40 17.54
C ASP A 898 31.27 -27.67 17.33
N PHE A 899 31.15 -28.67 18.21
CA PHE A 899 31.79 -29.99 18.06
C PHE A 899 31.26 -30.71 16.82
N LYS A 900 29.94 -30.79 16.67
CA LYS A 900 29.26 -31.36 15.48
C LYS A 900 29.70 -30.66 14.20
N ARG A 901 29.78 -29.32 14.19
CA ARG A 901 30.27 -28.54 13.03
C ARG A 901 31.71 -28.89 12.68
N ARG A 902 32.62 -28.89 13.67
CA ARG A 902 34.05 -29.21 13.43
C ARG A 902 34.23 -30.64 12.93
N LYS A 903 33.46 -31.60 13.43
CA LYS A 903 33.46 -32.99 12.94
C LYS A 903 33.02 -33.04 11.47
N GLN A 904 31.90 -32.38 11.12
CA GLN A 904 31.43 -32.30 9.73
C GLN A 904 32.44 -31.61 8.79
N GLU A 905 33.15 -30.58 9.27
CA GLU A 905 34.23 -29.92 8.52
C GLU A 905 35.42 -30.87 8.32
N GLN A 906 35.84 -31.60 9.37
CA GLN A 906 36.91 -32.61 9.28
C GLN A 906 36.54 -33.79 8.38
N GLU A 907 35.28 -34.25 8.40
CA GLU A 907 34.80 -35.32 7.50
C GLU A 907 34.79 -34.84 6.04
N LYS A 908 34.42 -33.58 5.78
CA LYS A 908 34.50 -32.94 4.46
C LYS A 908 35.93 -32.76 3.98
N GLU A 909 36.86 -32.37 4.86
CA GLU A 909 38.29 -32.28 4.53
C GLU A 909 38.89 -33.67 4.24
N LYS A 910 38.54 -34.70 5.03
CA LYS A 910 38.96 -36.09 4.78
C LYS A 910 38.40 -36.67 3.48
N THR A 911 37.19 -36.30 3.07
CA THR A 911 36.63 -36.70 1.76
C THR A 911 37.24 -35.91 0.60
N ALA A 912 37.62 -34.64 0.81
CA ALA A 912 38.39 -33.87 -0.17
C ALA A 912 39.81 -34.41 -0.38
N ASP A 913 40.50 -34.83 0.69
CA ASP A 913 41.83 -35.46 0.60
C ASP A 913 41.79 -36.87 -0.02
N LYS A 914 40.73 -37.66 0.22
CA LYS A 914 40.51 -38.94 -0.50
C LYS A 914 40.32 -38.74 -2.01
N SER A 915 39.82 -37.58 -2.47
CA SER A 915 39.65 -37.29 -3.91
C SER A 915 40.95 -36.91 -4.64
N THR A 916 42.02 -36.56 -3.93
CA THR A 916 43.34 -36.26 -4.50
C THR A 916 44.34 -37.41 -4.39
N ALA A 917 44.07 -38.44 -3.56
CA ALA A 917 45.03 -39.52 -3.25
C ALA A 917 44.70 -40.94 -3.79
N GLN A 918 43.66 -41.15 -4.61
CA GLN A 918 43.37 -42.48 -5.19
C GLN A 918 43.21 -42.48 -6.72
N ALA A 919 44.30 -42.13 -7.43
CA ALA A 919 44.66 -42.78 -8.68
C ALA A 919 45.72 -43.86 -8.36
N GLY A 920 45.27 -45.03 -7.91
CA GLY A 920 46.11 -46.23 -7.86
C GLY A 920 46.28 -46.90 -6.50
N LYS A 921 45.25 -47.62 -6.04
CA LYS A 921 45.28 -49.04 -5.63
C LYS A 921 43.97 -49.38 -4.92
N LYS A 922 43.30 -50.43 -5.42
CA LYS A 922 42.22 -51.12 -4.73
C LYS A 922 42.86 -51.94 -3.61
N ASP A 923 42.57 -51.59 -2.37
CA ASP A 923 42.52 -52.51 -1.24
C ASP A 923 41.25 -52.20 -0.44
N GLU A 924 40.76 -53.24 0.24
CA GLU A 924 39.45 -53.51 0.83
C GLU A 924 38.75 -52.37 1.60
N PRO A 925 37.41 -52.43 1.77
CA PRO A 925 36.70 -51.51 2.64
C PRO A 925 37.22 -51.71 4.06
N ASP A 926 37.88 -50.69 4.60
CA ASP A 926 38.26 -50.64 6.01
C ASP A 926 36.96 -50.57 6.82
N ASP A 927 36.49 -51.72 7.30
CA ASP A 927 35.37 -51.89 8.24
C ASP A 927 35.60 -51.15 9.60
N LEU A 928 36.66 -50.34 9.72
CA LEU A 928 36.88 -49.39 10.82
C LEU A 928 36.13 -48.05 10.67
N ASP A 929 35.60 -47.70 9.50
CA ASP A 929 34.81 -46.46 9.32
C ASP A 929 33.36 -46.59 9.87
N LEU A 930 32.95 -47.80 10.31
CA LEU A 930 31.68 -48.03 11.02
C LEU A 930 31.70 -47.60 12.51
N ILE A 931 32.86 -47.17 13.04
CA ILE A 931 33.02 -46.78 14.46
C ILE A 931 32.95 -45.25 14.66
N GLY A 932 32.79 -44.46 13.60
CA GLY A 932 32.67 -43.00 13.69
C GLY A 932 31.35 -42.47 14.29
N GLY A 933 30.35 -43.33 14.46
CA GLY A 933 29.05 -42.99 15.06
C GLY A 933 29.09 -42.86 16.58
N THR A 934 29.87 -43.69 17.29
CA THR A 934 29.81 -43.74 18.75
C THR A 934 30.38 -42.48 19.41
N THR A 935 31.42 -41.86 18.85
CA THR A 935 32.06 -40.69 19.49
C THR A 935 31.20 -39.42 19.56
N GLU A 936 30.22 -39.25 18.67
CA GLU A 936 29.31 -38.09 18.69
C GLU A 936 28.13 -38.32 19.64
N ASP A 937 27.62 -39.55 19.65
CA ASP A 937 26.60 -39.96 20.61
C ASP A 937 27.18 -39.95 22.03
N ASP A 938 28.41 -40.46 22.24
CA ASP A 938 29.14 -40.43 23.52
C ASP A 938 29.36 -38.99 24.02
N PHE A 939 29.68 -38.05 23.12
CA PHE A 939 29.83 -36.63 23.48
C PHE A 939 28.49 -36.00 23.84
N THR A 940 27.44 -36.30 23.09
CA THR A 940 26.08 -35.80 23.35
C THR A 940 25.55 -36.35 24.67
N GLU A 941 25.80 -37.64 24.96
CA GLU A 941 25.48 -38.30 26.22
C GLU A 941 26.29 -37.71 27.37
N ALA A 942 27.60 -37.45 27.19
CA ALA A 942 28.41 -36.76 28.19
C ALA A 942 27.88 -35.36 28.50
N MET A 943 27.48 -34.58 27.49
CA MET A 943 26.88 -33.25 27.69
C MET A 943 25.54 -33.34 28.43
N ALA A 944 24.72 -34.34 28.10
CA ALA A 944 23.47 -34.60 28.82
C ALA A 944 23.73 -35.02 30.28
N HIS A 945 24.74 -35.85 30.53
CA HIS A 945 25.16 -36.25 31.88
C HIS A 945 25.67 -35.06 32.69
N ILE A 946 26.51 -34.19 32.09
CA ILE A 946 26.98 -32.95 32.73
C ILE A 946 25.79 -32.08 33.12
N ARG A 947 24.83 -31.91 32.21
CA ARG A 947 23.61 -31.13 32.46
C ARG A 947 22.75 -31.71 33.59
N GLU A 948 22.47 -33.00 33.56
CA GLU A 948 21.52 -33.64 34.49
C GLU A 948 22.14 -33.91 35.87
N ARG A 949 23.43 -34.28 35.93
CA ARG A 949 24.10 -34.71 37.16
C ARG A 949 25.11 -33.70 37.68
N GLU A 950 26.05 -33.26 36.85
CA GLU A 950 27.20 -32.48 37.35
C GLU A 950 26.84 -31.04 37.73
N LEU A 951 25.97 -30.38 36.96
CA LEU A 951 25.64 -28.96 37.21
C LEU A 951 24.90 -28.72 38.52
N LEU A 952 23.95 -29.56 38.94
CA LEU A 952 23.17 -29.33 40.18
C LEU A 952 23.48 -30.31 41.32
N PHE A 953 24.08 -31.47 41.04
CA PHE A 953 24.33 -32.50 42.04
C PHE A 953 25.82 -32.87 42.18
N GLY A 954 26.69 -32.31 41.34
CA GLY A 954 28.14 -32.57 41.41
C GLY A 954 28.79 -32.03 42.69
N PRO A 955 29.80 -32.74 43.26
CA PRO A 955 30.46 -32.33 44.50
C PRO A 955 31.24 -31.01 44.37
N ASP A 956 31.78 -30.73 43.18
CA ASP A 956 32.51 -29.50 42.86
C ASP A 956 31.59 -28.41 42.26
N SER A 957 30.27 -28.66 42.17
CA SER A 957 29.34 -27.70 41.58
C SER A 957 29.02 -26.55 42.54
N LEU A 958 29.19 -25.33 42.03
CA LEU A 958 28.78 -24.11 42.72
C LEU A 958 27.26 -23.97 42.81
N LEU A 959 26.51 -24.41 41.79
CA LEU A 959 25.05 -24.25 41.73
C LEU A 959 24.34 -25.19 42.72
N ALA A 960 24.93 -26.35 43.02
CA ALA A 960 24.41 -27.32 43.99
C ALA A 960 24.15 -26.71 45.37
N GLN A 961 24.97 -25.74 45.79
CA GLN A 961 24.84 -25.06 47.09
C GLN A 961 23.63 -24.11 47.16
N PHE A 962 23.17 -23.60 46.01
CA PHE A 962 22.06 -22.65 45.95
C PHE A 962 20.70 -23.31 45.74
N GLY A 963 20.65 -24.54 45.20
CA GLY A 963 19.40 -25.27 44.97
C GLY A 963 18.52 -25.38 46.24
N PRO A 964 19.03 -25.95 47.34
CA PRO A 964 18.28 -26.04 48.60
C PRO A 964 17.92 -24.68 49.20
N LEU A 965 18.83 -23.69 49.10
CA LEU A 965 18.60 -22.33 49.60
C LEU A 965 17.42 -21.66 48.91
N VAL A 966 17.31 -21.81 47.59
CA VAL A 966 16.22 -21.23 46.81
C VAL A 966 14.89 -21.91 47.12
N SER A 967 14.87 -23.25 47.21
CA SER A 967 13.66 -24.00 47.58
C SER A 967 13.14 -23.59 48.97
N GLU A 968 14.04 -23.41 49.95
CA GLU A 968 13.70 -22.94 51.30
C GLU A 968 13.08 -21.53 51.31
N ILE A 969 13.66 -20.59 50.55
CA ILE A 969 13.14 -19.21 50.46
C ILE A 969 11.74 -19.18 49.83
N CYS A 970 11.53 -20.00 48.80
CA CYS A 970 10.25 -20.11 48.09
C CYS A 970 9.18 -20.84 48.91
N ALA A 971 9.55 -21.87 49.68
CA ALA A 971 8.62 -22.61 50.53
C ALA A 971 8.14 -21.78 51.73
N ASN A 972 9.02 -20.99 52.33
CA ASN A 972 8.75 -20.20 53.53
C ASN A 972 8.44 -18.72 53.22
N ASN A 973 7.43 -18.49 52.37
CA ASN A 973 7.05 -17.16 51.86
C ASN A 973 6.59 -16.15 52.93
N THR A 974 6.16 -16.62 54.11
CA THR A 974 5.79 -15.77 55.26
C THR A 974 7.02 -15.26 56.01
N THR A 975 8.08 -16.06 56.09
CA THR A 975 9.36 -15.70 56.71
C THR A 975 10.15 -14.76 55.81
N TYR A 976 10.17 -15.05 54.51
CA TYR A 976 10.84 -14.25 53.48
C TYR A 976 9.83 -13.36 52.74
N ALA A 977 9.15 -12.47 53.47
CA ALA A 977 8.02 -11.70 52.95
C ALA A 977 8.38 -10.56 51.96
N ASP A 978 9.66 -10.31 51.69
CA ASP A 978 10.06 -9.28 50.71
C ASP A 978 9.68 -9.69 49.29
N LYS A 979 8.88 -8.84 48.62
CA LYS A 979 8.36 -9.12 47.27
C LYS A 979 9.47 -9.23 46.22
N GLY A 980 10.52 -8.41 46.34
CA GLY A 980 11.65 -8.43 45.41
C GLY A 980 12.47 -9.72 45.53
N LEU A 981 12.71 -10.15 46.77
CA LEU A 981 13.36 -11.41 47.08
C LEU A 981 12.54 -12.61 46.58
N GLN A 982 11.22 -12.64 46.84
CA GLN A 982 10.35 -13.73 46.36
C GLN A 982 10.30 -13.80 44.83
N ALA A 983 10.25 -12.66 44.13
CA ALA A 983 10.28 -12.62 42.67
C ALA A 983 11.61 -13.13 42.10
N ALA A 984 12.75 -12.73 42.68
CA ALA A 984 14.07 -13.20 42.26
C ALA A 984 14.30 -14.68 42.60
N ALA A 985 13.86 -15.13 43.78
CA ALA A 985 13.95 -16.52 44.23
C ALA A 985 13.08 -17.44 43.38
N THR A 986 11.83 -17.06 43.08
CA THR A 986 10.95 -17.85 42.20
C THR A 986 11.53 -17.95 40.79
N LEU A 987 12.08 -16.85 40.26
CA LEU A 987 12.73 -16.86 38.94
C LEU A 987 14.01 -17.71 38.95
N CYS A 988 14.77 -17.69 40.05
CA CYS A 988 15.95 -18.56 40.21
C CYS A 988 15.53 -20.04 40.27
N LEU A 989 14.51 -20.38 41.07
CA LEU A 989 13.97 -21.73 41.19
C LEU A 989 13.57 -22.26 39.81
N ALA A 990 12.75 -21.48 39.10
CA ALA A 990 12.32 -21.76 37.73
C ALA A 990 13.49 -22.02 36.78
N LYS A 991 14.52 -21.18 36.81
CA LYS A 991 15.69 -21.31 35.95
C LYS A 991 16.53 -22.55 36.28
N LEU A 992 16.67 -22.92 37.56
CA LEU A 992 17.35 -24.14 37.98
C LEU A 992 16.55 -25.39 37.59
N MET A 993 15.22 -25.32 37.65
CA MET A 993 14.33 -26.38 37.17
C MET A 993 14.46 -26.64 35.66
N CYS A 994 14.91 -25.69 34.83
CA CYS A 994 15.21 -25.94 33.42
C CYS A 994 16.53 -26.71 33.19
N VAL A 995 17.39 -26.80 34.21
CA VAL A 995 18.71 -27.46 34.11
C VAL A 995 18.54 -28.98 34.12
N SER A 996 17.87 -29.53 35.14
CA SER A 996 17.72 -30.97 35.37
C SER A 996 16.26 -31.38 35.53
N SER A 997 15.90 -32.52 34.93
CA SER A 997 14.57 -33.10 35.07
C SER A 997 14.25 -33.54 36.49
N GLU A 998 15.24 -34.10 37.21
CA GLU A 998 15.05 -34.54 38.60
C GLU A 998 14.75 -33.37 39.55
N TYR A 999 15.49 -32.26 39.39
CA TYR A 999 15.23 -31.06 40.18
C TYR A 999 13.87 -30.42 39.83
N CYS A 1000 13.47 -30.51 38.56
CA CYS A 1000 12.15 -30.06 38.10
C CYS A 1000 11.03 -30.87 38.74
N GLU A 1001 11.07 -32.20 38.67
CA GLU A 1001 10.05 -33.09 39.24
C GLU A 1001 9.84 -32.86 40.74
N ALA A 1002 10.94 -32.73 41.50
CA ALA A 1002 10.90 -32.50 42.94
C ALA A 1002 10.26 -31.15 43.34
N ASN A 1003 10.47 -30.09 42.55
CA ASN A 1003 10.04 -28.73 42.88
C ASN A 1003 8.79 -28.26 42.09
N LEU A 1004 8.30 -29.05 41.12
CA LEU A 1004 7.14 -28.70 40.31
C LEU A 1004 5.87 -28.44 41.14
N PRO A 1005 5.52 -29.25 42.17
CA PRO A 1005 4.37 -28.96 43.03
C PRO A 1005 4.49 -27.63 43.77
N LEU A 1006 5.71 -27.26 44.20
CA LEU A 1006 5.98 -26.00 44.87
C LEU A 1006 5.76 -24.82 43.91
N LEU A 1007 6.27 -24.90 42.67
CA LEU A 1007 6.09 -23.86 41.66
C LEU A 1007 4.62 -23.67 41.29
N ILE A 1008 3.86 -24.76 41.13
CA ILE A 1008 2.40 -24.70 40.86
C ILE A 1008 1.67 -24.02 42.03
N THR A 1009 2.03 -24.37 43.27
CA THR A 1009 1.44 -23.75 44.46
C THR A 1009 1.73 -22.24 44.51
N ILE A 1010 2.95 -21.82 44.17
CA ILE A 1010 3.33 -20.41 44.06
C ILE A 1010 2.51 -19.71 42.97
N MET A 1011 2.35 -20.32 41.81
CA MET A 1011 1.56 -19.78 40.70
C MET A 1011 0.07 -19.62 41.05
N GLU A 1012 -0.51 -20.56 41.78
CA GLU A 1012 -1.92 -20.50 42.17
C GLU A 1012 -2.19 -19.52 43.31
N ARG A 1013 -1.33 -19.49 44.34
CA ARG A 1013 -1.59 -18.80 45.61
C ARG A 1013 -0.89 -17.45 45.78
N SER A 1014 0.14 -17.14 44.98
CA SER A 1014 0.88 -15.89 45.13
C SER A 1014 -0.01 -14.68 44.88
N THR A 1015 0.08 -13.67 45.75
CA THR A 1015 -0.63 -12.40 45.59
C THR A 1015 0.07 -11.47 44.59
N ASP A 1016 1.36 -11.67 44.30
CA ASP A 1016 2.15 -10.84 43.38
C ASP A 1016 1.99 -11.31 41.92
N ALA A 1017 1.44 -10.44 41.07
CA ALA A 1017 1.26 -10.68 39.64
C ALA A 1017 2.58 -10.93 38.90
N THR A 1018 3.69 -10.34 39.35
CA THR A 1018 5.02 -10.53 38.75
C THR A 1018 5.50 -11.97 38.95
N VAL A 1019 5.31 -12.48 40.17
CA VAL A 1019 5.68 -13.87 40.54
C VAL A 1019 4.83 -14.85 39.73
N ARG A 1020 3.51 -14.62 39.64
CA ARG A 1020 2.61 -15.46 38.83
C ARG A 1020 2.99 -15.44 37.35
N SER A 1021 3.30 -14.26 36.79
CA SER A 1021 3.75 -14.12 35.40
C SER A 1021 5.07 -14.86 35.15
N ASN A 1022 6.04 -14.75 36.06
CA ASN A 1022 7.30 -15.47 35.97
C ASN A 1022 7.10 -16.98 36.03
N ALA A 1023 6.22 -17.47 36.90
CA ALA A 1023 5.90 -18.90 37.00
C ALA A 1023 5.22 -19.44 35.73
N VAL A 1024 4.34 -18.65 35.10
CA VAL A 1024 3.72 -18.98 33.80
C VAL A 1024 4.77 -19.09 32.69
N ILE A 1025 5.71 -18.15 32.59
CA ILE A 1025 6.81 -18.21 31.62
C ILE A 1025 7.68 -19.43 31.89
N ALA A 1026 8.03 -19.65 33.16
CA ALA A 1026 8.84 -20.78 33.60
C ALA A 1026 8.24 -22.14 33.23
N LEU A 1027 6.95 -22.35 33.47
CA LEU A 1027 6.25 -23.57 33.04
C LEU A 1027 6.29 -23.74 31.52
N GLY A 1028 6.25 -22.64 30.75
CA GLY A 1028 6.43 -22.70 29.30
C GLY A 1028 7.83 -23.14 28.89
N ASP A 1029 8.88 -22.58 29.50
CA ASP A 1029 10.26 -22.99 29.25
C ASP A 1029 10.49 -24.46 29.63
N MET A 1030 9.88 -24.92 30.73
CA MET A 1030 9.89 -26.33 31.15
C MET A 1030 9.15 -27.24 30.17
N ALA A 1031 8.05 -26.79 29.55
CA ALA A 1031 7.35 -27.59 28.55
C ALA A 1031 8.22 -27.86 27.31
N VAL A 1032 9.13 -26.94 26.99
CA VAL A 1032 10.13 -27.12 25.92
C VAL A 1032 11.25 -28.07 26.36
N CYS A 1033 11.74 -27.94 27.60
CA CYS A 1033 12.84 -28.76 28.10
C CYS A 1033 12.44 -30.20 28.46
N PHE A 1034 11.29 -30.37 29.12
CA PHE A 1034 10.82 -31.60 29.76
C PHE A 1034 9.32 -31.82 29.50
N ASN A 1035 8.96 -31.99 28.23
CA ASN A 1035 7.57 -32.05 27.76
C ASN A 1035 6.68 -33.04 28.56
N HIS A 1036 7.20 -34.24 28.83
CA HIS A 1036 6.48 -35.30 29.54
C HIS A 1036 6.06 -34.93 30.96
N LEU A 1037 6.84 -34.11 31.68
CA LEU A 1037 6.51 -33.68 33.06
C LEU A 1037 5.38 -32.64 33.09
N ILE A 1038 5.30 -31.81 32.04
CA ILE A 1038 4.32 -30.70 31.98
C ILE A 1038 3.00 -31.15 31.37
N ASP A 1039 3.01 -32.14 30.47
CA ASP A 1039 1.83 -32.62 29.76
C ASP A 1039 0.66 -33.03 30.69
N GLU A 1040 0.97 -33.54 31.88
CA GLU A 1040 0.03 -33.92 32.95
C GLU A 1040 -0.48 -32.73 33.78
N ASN A 1041 0.24 -31.61 33.76
CA ASN A 1041 -0.01 -30.41 34.57
C ASN A 1041 -0.43 -29.18 33.74
N THR A 1042 -0.70 -29.37 32.44
CA THR A 1042 -1.05 -28.28 31.50
C THR A 1042 -2.31 -27.50 31.91
N ASP A 1043 -3.27 -28.13 32.57
CA ASP A 1043 -4.51 -27.50 33.06
C ASP A 1043 -4.24 -26.28 33.95
N PHE A 1044 -3.19 -26.33 34.77
CA PHE A 1044 -2.82 -25.22 35.64
C PHE A 1044 -2.41 -23.96 34.85
N LEU A 1045 -1.86 -24.13 33.65
CA LEU A 1045 -1.50 -23.03 32.76
C LEU A 1045 -2.76 -22.37 32.19
N TYR A 1046 -3.70 -23.15 31.65
CA TYR A 1046 -4.96 -22.62 31.09
C TYR A 1046 -5.81 -21.88 32.13
N ARG A 1047 -5.84 -22.34 33.39
CA ARG A 1047 -6.53 -21.62 34.48
C ARG A 1047 -6.02 -20.19 34.72
N ARG A 1048 -4.81 -19.84 34.27
CA ARG A 1048 -4.28 -18.46 34.38
C ARG A 1048 -4.79 -17.52 33.29
N LEU A 1049 -5.52 -18.00 32.28
CA LEU A 1049 -6.25 -17.14 31.34
C LEU A 1049 -7.39 -16.36 32.02
N ALA A 1050 -7.87 -16.85 33.16
CA ALA A 1050 -8.89 -16.21 34.00
C ALA A 1050 -8.30 -15.47 35.22
N ASP A 1051 -7.00 -15.11 35.23
CA ASP A 1051 -6.38 -14.37 36.34
C ASP A 1051 -7.01 -12.98 36.50
N LYS A 1052 -7.03 -12.45 37.74
CA LYS A 1052 -7.57 -11.11 38.02
C LYS A 1052 -6.70 -10.00 37.41
N ASP A 1053 -5.41 -10.26 37.26
CA ASP A 1053 -4.46 -9.28 36.73
C ASP A 1053 -4.26 -9.45 35.21
N GLN A 1054 -4.46 -8.36 34.47
CA GLN A 1054 -4.39 -8.33 33.01
C GLN A 1054 -2.97 -8.63 32.48
N SER A 1055 -1.91 -8.32 33.24
CA SER A 1055 -0.54 -8.65 32.85
C SER A 1055 -0.33 -10.17 32.83
N VAL A 1056 -0.84 -10.88 33.83
CA VAL A 1056 -0.72 -12.35 33.92
C VAL A 1056 -1.49 -13.01 32.78
N LYS A 1057 -2.71 -12.54 32.48
CA LYS A 1057 -3.51 -13.04 31.34
C LYS A 1057 -2.77 -12.90 30.02
N ARG A 1058 -2.21 -11.70 29.73
CA ARG A 1058 -1.43 -11.45 28.51
C ARG A 1058 -0.24 -12.39 28.40
N THR A 1059 0.54 -12.52 29.48
CA THR A 1059 1.71 -13.42 29.52
C THR A 1059 1.29 -14.87 29.31
N CYS A 1060 0.24 -15.33 29.97
CA CYS A 1060 -0.28 -16.69 29.81
C CYS A 1060 -0.74 -16.97 28.37
N LEU A 1061 -1.54 -16.07 27.79
CA LEU A 1061 -2.01 -16.19 26.42
C LEU A 1061 -0.87 -16.21 25.41
N MET A 1062 0.16 -15.37 25.60
CA MET A 1062 1.36 -15.37 24.76
C MET A 1062 2.15 -16.68 24.87
N THR A 1063 2.37 -17.18 26.09
CA THR A 1063 3.10 -18.43 26.33
C THR A 1063 2.34 -19.62 25.73
N LEU A 1064 1.03 -19.74 25.97
CA LEU A 1064 0.19 -20.78 25.38
C LEU A 1064 0.20 -20.73 23.85
N THR A 1065 0.06 -19.53 23.27
CA THR A 1065 0.16 -19.32 21.83
C THR A 1065 1.47 -19.84 21.27
N PHE A 1066 2.60 -19.51 21.90
CA PHE A 1066 3.92 -19.98 21.49
C PHE A 1066 4.04 -21.51 21.57
N LEU A 1067 3.67 -22.12 22.70
CA LEU A 1067 3.79 -23.56 22.91
C LEU A 1067 2.92 -24.38 21.96
N ILE A 1068 1.67 -23.96 21.74
CA ILE A 1068 0.74 -24.64 20.84
C ILE A 1068 1.23 -24.52 19.39
N LEU A 1069 1.62 -23.32 18.96
CA LEU A 1069 2.14 -23.13 17.61
C LEU A 1069 3.48 -23.83 17.40
N ALA A 1070 4.33 -23.97 18.43
CA ALA A 1070 5.58 -24.73 18.35
C ALA A 1070 5.38 -26.25 18.44
N GLY A 1071 4.14 -26.73 18.65
CA GLY A 1071 3.83 -28.15 18.80
C GLY A 1071 4.33 -28.77 20.09
N GLN A 1072 4.71 -27.96 21.08
CA GLN A 1072 5.23 -28.40 22.37
C GLN A 1072 4.10 -28.81 23.33
N VAL A 1073 2.93 -28.19 23.20
CA VAL A 1073 1.74 -28.55 23.97
C VAL A 1073 0.65 -28.99 23.00
N LYS A 1074 0.06 -30.16 23.27
CA LYS A 1074 -1.08 -30.66 22.49
C LYS A 1074 -2.34 -29.89 22.81
N VAL A 1075 -3.15 -29.67 21.78
CA VAL A 1075 -4.46 -29.04 21.89
C VAL A 1075 -5.44 -30.02 22.56
N LYS A 1076 -5.59 -29.93 23.88
CA LYS A 1076 -6.49 -30.78 24.69
C LYS A 1076 -7.67 -29.95 25.21
N GLY A 1077 -8.90 -30.11 24.70
CA GLY A 1077 -10.14 -29.71 25.40
C GLY A 1077 -10.42 -28.21 25.68
N GLN A 1078 -9.37 -27.38 25.71
CA GLN A 1078 -9.34 -26.12 26.47
C GLN A 1078 -9.15 -24.89 25.58
N LEU A 1079 -9.17 -25.06 24.25
CA LEU A 1079 -9.19 -23.94 23.31
C LEU A 1079 -10.41 -23.02 23.51
N GLY A 1080 -11.50 -23.54 24.10
CA GLY A 1080 -12.65 -22.73 24.47
C GLY A 1080 -12.27 -21.58 25.41
N GLU A 1081 -11.34 -21.79 26.35
CA GLU A 1081 -10.85 -20.71 27.24
C GLU A 1081 -10.07 -19.64 26.45
N MET A 1082 -9.29 -20.04 25.45
CA MET A 1082 -8.61 -19.09 24.56
C MET A 1082 -9.59 -18.33 23.65
N ALA A 1083 -10.70 -18.97 23.25
CA ALA A 1083 -11.75 -18.33 22.47
C ALA A 1083 -12.51 -17.27 23.28
N LYS A 1084 -12.71 -17.47 24.59
CA LYS A 1084 -13.29 -16.44 25.48
C LYS A 1084 -12.47 -15.15 25.49
N CYS A 1085 -11.14 -15.25 25.37
CA CYS A 1085 -10.25 -14.09 25.31
C CYS A 1085 -10.49 -13.17 24.10
N LEU A 1086 -11.25 -13.61 23.06
CA LEU A 1086 -11.61 -12.77 21.91
C LEU A 1086 -12.52 -11.58 22.28
N GLU A 1087 -13.23 -11.69 23.40
CA GLU A 1087 -14.15 -10.68 23.94
C GLU A 1087 -13.67 -10.16 25.31
N ASP A 1088 -12.37 -10.28 25.62
CA ASP A 1088 -11.80 -9.70 26.85
C ASP A 1088 -11.88 -8.16 26.82
N GLU A 1089 -12.10 -7.54 27.98
CA GLU A 1089 -12.17 -6.09 28.15
C GLU A 1089 -10.90 -5.38 27.66
N ASP A 1090 -9.74 -6.02 27.81
CA ASP A 1090 -8.50 -5.52 27.24
C ASP A 1090 -8.36 -5.91 25.77
N ARG A 1091 -8.51 -4.90 24.91
CA ARG A 1091 -8.33 -5.02 23.46
C ARG A 1091 -7.02 -5.71 23.05
N ARG A 1092 -5.93 -5.57 23.81
CA ARG A 1092 -4.66 -6.26 23.49
C ARG A 1092 -4.76 -7.77 23.65
N ILE A 1093 -5.50 -8.26 24.64
CA ILE A 1093 -5.74 -9.69 24.86
C ILE A 1093 -6.63 -10.22 23.73
N ALA A 1094 -7.70 -9.49 23.39
CA ALA A 1094 -8.55 -9.82 22.26
C ALA A 1094 -7.78 -9.89 20.93
N ASP A 1095 -6.89 -8.92 20.66
CA ASP A 1095 -6.06 -8.92 19.45
C ASP A 1095 -5.06 -10.09 19.43
N LEU A 1096 -4.47 -10.45 20.58
CA LEU A 1096 -3.60 -11.64 20.71
C LEU A 1096 -4.38 -12.94 20.43
N ALA A 1097 -5.59 -13.07 20.96
CA ALA A 1097 -6.44 -14.22 20.71
C ALA A 1097 -6.85 -14.30 19.22
N ARG A 1098 -7.20 -13.17 18.60
CA ARG A 1098 -7.49 -13.10 17.15
C ARG A 1098 -6.29 -13.53 16.32
N MET A 1099 -5.08 -13.06 16.68
CA MET A 1099 -3.84 -13.46 16.02
C MET A 1099 -3.60 -14.96 16.16
N PHE A 1100 -3.74 -15.50 17.37
CA PHE A 1100 -3.57 -16.92 17.65
C PHE A 1100 -4.49 -17.78 16.76
N PHE A 1101 -5.80 -17.50 16.71
CA PHE A 1101 -6.72 -18.29 15.89
C PHE A 1101 -6.48 -18.11 14.38
N THR A 1102 -6.05 -16.93 13.95
CA THR A 1102 -5.68 -16.70 12.54
C THR A 1102 -4.47 -17.55 12.17
N GLU A 1103 -3.41 -17.55 12.98
CA GLU A 1103 -2.22 -18.38 12.74
C GLU A 1103 -2.54 -19.88 12.87
N LEU A 1104 -3.35 -20.27 13.86
CA LEU A 1104 -3.76 -21.66 14.06
C LEU A 1104 -4.59 -22.19 12.88
N SER A 1105 -5.41 -21.34 12.25
CA SER A 1105 -6.20 -21.73 11.06
C SER A 1105 -5.33 -22.17 9.88
N THR A 1106 -4.09 -21.67 9.80
CA THR A 1106 -3.14 -22.06 8.75
C THR A 1106 -2.54 -23.46 8.97
N LYS A 1107 -2.66 -24.02 10.18
CA LYS A 1107 -2.10 -25.33 10.54
C LYS A 1107 -3.18 -26.41 10.50
N ASP A 1108 -3.09 -27.32 9.52
CA ASP A 1108 -3.88 -28.56 9.42
C ASP A 1108 -5.41 -28.43 9.61
N ASN A 1109 -5.98 -27.25 9.30
CA ASN A 1109 -7.38 -26.92 9.60
C ASN A 1109 -7.74 -27.13 11.10
N ALA A 1110 -6.80 -26.85 12.02
CA ALA A 1110 -6.94 -27.11 13.44
C ALA A 1110 -8.21 -26.48 14.06
N VAL A 1111 -8.57 -25.25 13.64
CA VAL A 1111 -9.79 -24.58 14.11
C VAL A 1111 -11.05 -25.40 13.79
N TYR A 1112 -11.11 -26.02 12.61
CA TYR A 1112 -12.22 -26.90 12.22
C TYR A 1112 -12.23 -28.19 13.05
N ASN A 1113 -11.07 -28.84 13.22
CA ASN A 1113 -10.97 -30.11 13.95
C ASN A 1113 -11.41 -29.98 15.41
N HIS A 1114 -11.08 -28.85 16.05
CA HIS A 1114 -11.40 -28.58 17.45
C HIS A 1114 -12.68 -27.73 17.65
N PHE A 1115 -13.41 -27.40 16.57
CA PHE A 1115 -14.58 -26.52 16.67
C PHE A 1115 -15.64 -27.05 17.63
N VAL A 1116 -15.99 -28.34 17.52
CA VAL A 1116 -17.06 -28.97 18.30
C VAL A 1116 -16.77 -28.93 19.80
N ASP A 1117 -15.50 -29.06 20.16
CA ASP A 1117 -14.99 -29.01 21.53
C ASP A 1117 -15.04 -27.58 22.09
N MET A 1118 -14.51 -26.60 21.34
CA MET A 1118 -14.64 -25.18 21.69
C MET A 1118 -16.09 -24.73 21.84
N PHE A 1119 -16.95 -25.13 20.90
CA PHE A 1119 -18.38 -24.82 20.91
C PHE A 1119 -19.05 -25.39 22.17
N SER A 1120 -18.73 -26.63 22.55
CA SER A 1120 -19.23 -27.26 23.77
C SER A 1120 -18.90 -26.46 25.02
N LEU A 1121 -17.64 -26.04 25.15
CA LEU A 1121 -17.18 -25.29 26.32
C LEU A 1121 -17.84 -23.91 26.37
N LEU A 1122 -17.94 -23.23 25.23
CA LEU A 1122 -18.55 -21.89 25.12
C LEU A 1122 -20.06 -21.90 25.38
N SER A 1123 -20.79 -22.93 24.91
CA SER A 1123 -22.25 -23.03 25.10
C SER A 1123 -22.62 -23.54 26.51
N ALA A 1124 -21.73 -24.26 27.18
CA ALA A 1124 -21.91 -24.67 28.58
C ALA A 1124 -21.64 -23.53 29.58
N GLU A 1125 -20.96 -22.46 29.16
CA GLU A 1125 -20.55 -21.36 30.01
C GLU A 1125 -21.72 -20.43 30.37
N LYS A 1126 -22.09 -20.37 31.66
CA LYS A 1126 -23.21 -19.54 32.13
C LYS A 1126 -22.90 -18.05 32.15
N ASN A 1127 -21.63 -17.68 32.35
CA ASN A 1127 -21.18 -16.30 32.54
C ASN A 1127 -20.88 -15.55 31.23
N LEU A 1128 -20.99 -16.22 30.07
CA LEU A 1128 -20.79 -15.58 28.77
C LEU A 1128 -22.10 -14.95 28.29
N GLU A 1129 -22.09 -13.70 27.83
CA GLU A 1129 -23.27 -13.08 27.23
C GLU A 1129 -23.59 -13.69 25.85
N GLU A 1130 -24.88 -13.73 25.48
CA GLU A 1130 -25.32 -14.34 24.22
C GLU A 1130 -24.74 -13.62 22.99
N GLU A 1131 -24.67 -12.29 22.99
CA GLU A 1131 -24.07 -11.55 21.88
C GLU A 1131 -22.56 -11.82 21.75
N SER A 1132 -21.86 -11.88 22.87
CA SER A 1132 -20.43 -12.19 22.92
C SER A 1132 -20.15 -13.60 22.40
N PHE A 1133 -20.97 -14.58 22.79
CA PHE A 1133 -20.94 -15.93 22.20
C PHE A 1133 -21.12 -15.89 20.68
N ARG A 1134 -22.16 -15.20 20.19
CA ARG A 1134 -22.45 -15.10 18.74
C ARG A 1134 -21.28 -14.46 17.97
N ARG A 1135 -20.61 -13.44 18.53
CA ARG A 1135 -19.42 -12.82 17.93
C ARG A 1135 -18.23 -13.80 17.86
N ILE A 1136 -17.97 -14.55 18.93
CA ILE A 1136 -16.92 -15.58 18.97
C ILE A 1136 -17.19 -16.66 17.91
N ILE A 1137 -18.40 -17.21 17.88
CA ILE A 1137 -18.77 -18.27 16.92
C ILE A 1137 -18.68 -17.78 15.48
N ARG A 1138 -19.16 -16.56 15.18
CA ARG A 1138 -19.07 -15.98 13.84
C ARG A 1138 -17.60 -15.80 13.41
N PHE A 1139 -16.71 -15.42 14.33
CA PHE A 1139 -15.28 -15.34 14.06
C PHE A 1139 -14.67 -16.72 13.78
N LEU A 1140 -14.92 -17.73 14.62
CA LEU A 1140 -14.37 -19.08 14.46
C LEU A 1140 -14.86 -19.78 13.20
N LEU A 1141 -16.16 -19.68 12.89
CA LEU A 1141 -16.74 -20.23 11.67
C LEU A 1141 -16.25 -19.53 10.39
N GLY A 1142 -15.79 -18.27 10.50
CA GLY A 1142 -15.15 -17.56 9.40
C GLY A 1142 -13.88 -18.23 8.85
N PHE A 1143 -13.26 -19.13 9.62
CA PHE A 1143 -12.11 -19.93 9.16
C PHE A 1143 -12.50 -21.25 8.47
N VAL A 1144 -13.79 -21.60 8.43
CA VAL A 1144 -14.29 -22.82 7.79
C VAL A 1144 -14.70 -22.50 6.34
N GLU A 1145 -13.69 -22.29 5.49
CA GLU A 1145 -13.93 -21.87 4.09
C GLU A 1145 -14.32 -23.03 3.15
N LYS A 1146 -14.04 -24.29 3.52
CA LYS A 1146 -14.30 -25.46 2.68
C LYS A 1146 -15.73 -25.97 2.84
N ASP A 1147 -16.49 -26.02 1.76
CA ASP A 1147 -17.88 -26.55 1.73
C ASP A 1147 -18.02 -27.96 2.35
N LYS A 1148 -17.05 -28.85 2.10
CA LYS A 1148 -17.04 -30.20 2.69
C LYS A 1148 -16.96 -30.15 4.22
N HIS A 1149 -16.12 -29.27 4.75
CA HIS A 1149 -15.94 -29.10 6.19
C HIS A 1149 -17.20 -28.48 6.81
N ALA A 1150 -17.79 -27.48 6.15
CA ALA A 1150 -19.04 -26.87 6.57
C ALA A 1150 -20.19 -27.88 6.68
N LYS A 1151 -20.37 -28.77 5.68
CA LYS A 1151 -21.37 -29.85 5.72
C LYS A 1151 -21.14 -30.82 6.87
N GLN A 1152 -19.93 -31.36 7.00
CA GLN A 1152 -19.59 -32.30 8.06
C GLN A 1152 -19.72 -31.71 9.46
N LEU A 1153 -19.43 -30.40 9.62
CA LEU A 1153 -19.63 -29.71 10.88
C LEU A 1153 -21.10 -29.52 11.20
N ALA A 1154 -21.91 -29.17 10.19
CA ALA A 1154 -23.35 -29.03 10.34
C ALA A 1154 -24.00 -30.35 10.77
N ASP A 1155 -23.62 -31.48 10.19
CA ASP A 1155 -24.14 -32.80 10.61
C ASP A 1155 -23.79 -33.11 12.09
N LYS A 1156 -22.55 -32.79 12.51
CA LYS A 1156 -22.10 -32.97 13.90
C LYS A 1156 -22.86 -32.07 14.88
N LEU A 1157 -23.16 -30.83 14.50
CA LEU A 1157 -23.92 -29.87 15.32
C LEU A 1157 -25.41 -30.22 15.34
N ALA A 1158 -26.00 -30.64 14.22
CA ALA A 1158 -27.39 -31.06 14.15
C ALA A 1158 -27.67 -32.27 15.04
N ALA A 1159 -26.76 -33.23 15.11
CA ALA A 1159 -26.83 -34.37 16.04
C ALA A 1159 -26.84 -33.96 17.53
N ARG A 1160 -26.46 -32.72 17.86
CA ARG A 1160 -26.50 -32.18 19.23
C ARG A 1160 -27.81 -31.50 19.57
N LEU A 1161 -28.62 -31.09 18.59
CA LEU A 1161 -29.90 -30.43 18.85
C LEU A 1161 -30.75 -31.29 19.79
N THR A 1162 -30.85 -32.60 19.54
CA THR A 1162 -31.62 -33.55 20.36
C THR A 1162 -31.06 -33.79 21.77
N ARG A 1163 -29.85 -33.32 22.08
CA ARG A 1163 -29.15 -33.52 23.35
C ARG A 1163 -29.02 -32.24 24.18
N CYS A 1164 -29.62 -31.14 23.74
CA CYS A 1164 -29.57 -29.85 24.45
C CYS A 1164 -30.49 -29.88 25.67
N GLU A 1165 -29.99 -29.50 26.85
CA GLU A 1165 -30.76 -29.49 28.10
C GLU A 1165 -31.53 -28.17 28.31
N THR A 1166 -31.08 -27.09 27.68
CA THR A 1166 -31.65 -25.75 27.83
C THR A 1166 -32.01 -25.14 26.48
N GLU A 1167 -33.03 -24.29 26.46
CA GLU A 1167 -33.43 -23.54 25.26
C GLU A 1167 -32.28 -22.66 24.74
N ARG A 1168 -31.46 -22.12 25.65
CA ARG A 1168 -30.26 -21.35 25.31
C ARG A 1168 -29.24 -22.17 24.51
N GLN A 1169 -28.87 -23.37 24.99
CA GLN A 1169 -27.95 -24.24 24.26
C GLN A 1169 -28.50 -24.64 22.88
N TRP A 1170 -29.81 -24.85 22.80
CA TRP A 1170 -30.46 -25.15 21.53
C TRP A 1170 -30.38 -23.96 20.55
N ASN A 1171 -30.64 -22.74 21.04
CA ASN A 1171 -30.52 -21.51 20.26
C ASN A 1171 -29.06 -21.26 19.81
N ASP A 1172 -28.08 -21.57 20.65
CA ASP A 1172 -26.65 -21.48 20.31
C ASP A 1172 -26.29 -22.42 19.15
N VAL A 1173 -26.78 -23.68 19.19
CA VAL A 1173 -26.54 -24.67 18.13
C VAL A 1173 -27.26 -24.26 16.85
N ALA A 1174 -28.51 -23.81 16.94
CA ALA A 1174 -29.28 -23.30 15.81
C ALA A 1174 -28.60 -22.09 15.14
N PHE A 1175 -28.06 -21.16 15.93
CA PHE A 1175 -27.30 -20.02 15.44
C PHE A 1175 -26.05 -20.45 14.67
N ALA A 1176 -25.26 -21.38 15.23
CA ALA A 1176 -24.07 -21.89 14.54
C ALA A 1176 -24.40 -22.63 13.24
N LEU A 1177 -25.49 -23.40 13.21
CA LEU A 1177 -25.99 -24.06 12.00
C LEU A 1177 -26.40 -23.05 10.92
N GLY A 1178 -27.09 -21.97 11.30
CA GLY A 1178 -27.50 -20.91 10.37
C GLY A 1178 -26.34 -20.14 9.72
N LEU A 1179 -25.13 -20.19 10.29
CA LEU A 1179 -23.93 -19.59 9.72
C LEU A 1179 -23.21 -20.50 8.72
N LEU A 1180 -23.52 -21.81 8.70
CA LEU A 1180 -22.87 -22.80 7.84
C LEU A 1180 -23.66 -22.99 6.54
N GLN A 1181 -22.98 -22.98 5.39
CA GLN A 1181 -23.60 -23.25 4.09
C GLN A 1181 -23.80 -24.77 3.85
N HIS A 1182 -24.65 -25.44 4.64
CA HIS A 1182 -24.81 -26.90 4.57
C HIS A 1182 -25.79 -27.39 3.49
N LYS A 1183 -26.80 -26.58 3.11
CA LYS A 1183 -27.86 -26.92 2.12
C LYS A 1183 -28.62 -28.24 2.41
N ASN A 1184 -28.69 -28.65 3.67
CA ASN A 1184 -29.42 -29.84 4.13
C ASN A 1184 -30.84 -29.44 4.59
N GLU A 1185 -31.87 -29.95 3.91
CA GLU A 1185 -33.28 -29.65 4.18
C GLU A 1185 -33.77 -30.21 5.52
N GLU A 1186 -33.26 -31.37 5.97
CA GLU A 1186 -33.64 -31.99 7.25
C GLU A 1186 -33.18 -31.14 8.45
N ILE A 1187 -31.93 -30.66 8.41
CA ILE A 1187 -31.39 -29.74 9.43
C ILE A 1187 -32.22 -28.45 9.47
N THR A 1188 -32.55 -27.91 8.30
CA THR A 1188 -33.36 -26.68 8.18
C THR A 1188 -34.75 -26.87 8.78
N LYS A 1189 -35.35 -28.04 8.56
CA LYS A 1189 -36.63 -28.43 9.15
C LYS A 1189 -36.55 -28.54 10.68
N THR A 1190 -35.57 -29.25 11.22
CA THR A 1190 -35.39 -29.38 12.68
C THR A 1190 -35.14 -28.04 13.37
N VAL A 1191 -34.38 -27.12 12.73
CA VAL A 1191 -34.19 -25.75 13.24
C VAL A 1191 -35.49 -24.93 13.15
N SER A 1192 -36.32 -25.14 12.15
CA SER A 1192 -37.62 -24.43 12.04
C SER A 1192 -38.66 -24.89 13.07
N GLU A 1193 -38.58 -26.14 13.53
CA GLU A 1193 -39.49 -26.73 14.53
C GLU A 1193 -39.22 -26.24 15.96
N GLY A 1194 -38.04 -25.64 16.21
CA GLY A 1194 -37.70 -24.98 17.48
C GLY A 1194 -37.37 -25.95 18.63
N PHE A 1195 -37.09 -25.40 19.82
CA PHE A 1195 -36.85 -26.17 21.04
C PHE A 1195 -38.04 -27.04 21.51
N ARG A 1196 -39.23 -26.85 20.90
CA ARG A 1196 -40.46 -27.61 21.20
C ARG A 1196 -40.31 -29.12 20.98
N VAL A 1197 -39.43 -29.54 20.07
CA VAL A 1197 -39.18 -30.96 19.75
C VAL A 1197 -38.62 -31.72 20.96
N ILE A 1198 -37.83 -31.05 21.80
CA ILE A 1198 -37.20 -31.66 22.99
C ILE A 1198 -38.15 -31.60 24.18
N GLN A 1199 -38.92 -30.52 24.33
CA GLN A 1199 -39.99 -30.43 25.33
C GLN A 1199 -41.11 -31.47 25.15
N LEU A 1200 -41.29 -32.01 23.95
CA LEU A 1200 -42.23 -33.10 23.66
C LEU A 1200 -41.63 -34.51 23.88
N GLN A 1201 -40.30 -34.61 24.03
CA GLN A 1201 -39.56 -35.88 24.21
C GLN A 1201 -39.05 -36.10 25.65
N ALA A 1202 -38.95 -35.03 26.45
CA ALA A 1202 -38.72 -35.07 27.90
C ALA A 1202 -40.04 -35.21 28.66
#